data_AF-A0A087TKI9-F1
#
_entry.id   AF-A0A087TKI9-F1
#
_cell.length_a   1.000
_cell.length_b   1.000
_cell.length_c   1.000
_cell.angle_alpha   90.00
_cell.angle_beta   90.00
_cell.angle_gamma   90.00
#
_symmetry.space_group_name_H-M   'P 1'
#
loop_
_entity.id
_entity.type
_entity.pdbx_description
1 polymer ?
#
loop_
_entity_poly.entity_id
_entity_poly.type
_entity_poly.pdbx_seq_one_letter_code
_entity_poly.pdbx_strand_id
1 'polypeptide(L)'
;MLIGRIGMKLGLFLQKTEIFSEFDSIYRRASLLTKQNITCVTVDVVVSPSSLEKKFDVVNKLLVSSNCDLSTVHEYCYAFELPSNHVLIAYFNKILTDLEKCYLADSENPEEDVKYGLRHAEFIIKDIKDEELILKNLNMLLEKVGPYSYEIFLFIEEQLLSVSANIQTISCASYELNIKLLKFLKVYRRISVPLEEELNYWRTFHPTNSKLPSIALKRLPFNAFFKKSPYSVIDPELNANTVSVWLKIAPLLKISSDQLIIVAVQNEVNKYLEKICDHIVLNPDKQFVSSINEMLVKISVPEMAVGCASWVTNRMPAGGNRVLFATMTVSFAAQWSEVALASQNVRQVYKKLDALRQHIAIERELYKYNIATEATLCLISSPYELVEHLLENYSLIAVQTIKVCRASVNISSIVDINLKNIFLKFINKWLNASVSSLVNLDESFMSNGYPEKRDLEEGICDENILRTIHLFLGLREIELWDVFELLKRNLHEMDLVQQCRCLFCLIPVLGFTAVAEIIGAENSEAEETLVSFMCVAELESLGLPFTVKMLGNNSKLELIHTILSRHFSNLKALILCIRMCLEYSIWDYSVWELILKYFSEKSVTKSLQAVLPSVQGKLMHLWHSETFISAWKSILQSILKDENVAPKDKILKLSKALLRCPCTSAIDPEILWREIKNALSEEKNVDSSKPVHDISSLFLVLKNISKNYFK
;
A
#
# COMPACT_ATOMS: atom_id res chain seq x y z
N MET A 1 37.15 65.84 47.10
CA MET A 1 36.63 67.19 46.78
C MET A 1 37.25 68.33 47.59
N LEU A 2 37.22 68.26 48.94
CA LEU A 2 37.75 69.35 49.78
C LEU A 2 39.23 69.66 49.50
N ILE A 3 40.06 68.61 49.35
CA ILE A 3 41.49 68.69 49.02
C ILE A 3 41.72 69.41 47.69
N GLY A 4 40.97 69.05 46.63
CA GLY A 4 41.05 69.74 45.33
C GLY A 4 40.68 71.22 45.42
N ARG A 5 39.60 71.56 46.14
CA ARG A 5 39.15 72.96 46.29
C ARG A 5 40.14 73.82 47.07
N ILE A 6 40.80 73.26 48.08
CA ILE A 6 41.85 73.94 48.85
C ILE A 6 43.13 74.09 48.01
N GLY A 7 43.53 73.04 47.29
CA GLY A 7 44.70 73.06 46.41
C GLY A 7 44.57 74.03 45.24
N MET A 8 43.39 74.17 44.63
CA MET A 8 43.12 75.20 43.60
C MET A 8 43.29 76.62 44.14
N LYS A 9 42.77 76.90 45.34
CA LYS A 9 42.92 78.22 45.99
C LYS A 9 44.39 78.51 46.33
N LEU A 10 45.14 77.50 46.77
CA LEU A 10 46.58 77.62 47.02
C LEU A 10 47.37 77.83 45.73
N GLY A 11 47.03 77.14 44.63
CA GLY A 11 47.66 77.34 43.31
C GLY A 11 47.45 78.75 42.74
N LEU A 12 46.23 79.29 42.88
CA LEU A 12 45.91 80.68 42.52
C LEU A 12 46.67 81.68 43.40
N PHE A 13 46.75 81.43 44.71
CA PHE A 13 47.47 82.29 45.66
C PHE A 13 48.99 82.28 45.42
N LEU A 14 49.55 81.14 45.01
CA LEU A 14 50.98 80.95 44.73
C LEU A 14 51.38 81.26 43.27
N GLN A 15 50.43 81.68 42.41
CA GLN A 15 50.61 81.92 40.97
C GLN A 15 51.26 80.75 40.20
N LYS A 16 51.07 79.52 40.66
CA LYS A 16 51.59 78.31 40.00
C LYS A 16 50.48 77.63 39.21
N THR A 17 50.51 77.82 37.90
CA THR A 17 49.51 77.28 36.95
C THR A 17 49.49 75.75 36.93
N GLU A 18 50.65 75.10 37.11
CA GLU A 18 50.77 73.65 37.18
C GLU A 18 50.01 73.07 38.38
N ILE A 19 50.26 73.60 39.58
CA ILE A 19 49.58 73.21 40.82
C ILE A 19 48.07 73.46 40.72
N PHE A 20 47.65 74.58 40.11
CA PHE A 20 46.24 74.85 39.88
C PHE A 20 45.59 73.79 38.98
N SER A 21 46.24 73.43 37.86
CA SER A 21 45.73 72.44 36.89
C SER A 21 45.61 71.03 37.48
N GLU A 22 46.57 70.60 38.30
CA GLU A 22 46.53 69.30 38.99
C GLU A 22 45.36 69.24 39.99
N PHE A 23 45.21 70.26 40.83
CA PHE A 23 44.13 70.29 41.82
C PHE A 23 42.75 70.55 41.20
N ASP A 24 42.65 71.25 40.05
CA ASP A 24 41.41 71.38 39.26
C ASP A 24 40.99 70.03 38.67
N SER A 25 41.94 69.28 38.11
CA SER A 25 41.73 67.91 37.62
C SER A 25 41.24 66.97 38.74
N ILE A 26 41.89 67.00 39.91
CA ILE A 26 41.49 66.24 41.11
C ILE A 26 40.08 66.66 41.59
N TYR A 27 39.79 67.97 41.58
CA TYR A 27 38.49 68.50 41.99
C TYR A 27 37.37 68.05 41.05
N ARG A 28 37.55 68.16 39.73
CA ARG A 28 36.57 67.73 38.72
C ARG A 28 36.31 66.23 38.78
N ARG A 29 37.37 65.40 38.85
CA ARG A 29 37.25 63.93 39.00
C ARG A 29 36.45 63.57 40.26
N ALA A 30 36.78 64.17 41.40
CA ALA A 30 36.08 63.92 42.65
C ALA A 30 34.62 64.42 42.64
N SER A 31 34.34 65.53 41.95
CA SER A 31 32.99 66.09 41.84
C SER A 31 32.06 65.18 41.03
N LEU A 32 32.54 64.65 39.90
CA LEU A 32 31.78 63.72 39.07
C LEU A 32 31.49 62.39 39.77
N LEU A 33 32.45 61.88 40.55
CA LEU A 33 32.26 60.67 41.37
C LEU A 33 31.21 60.87 42.48
N THR A 34 31.15 62.08 43.05
CA THR A 34 30.17 62.42 44.09
C THR A 34 28.77 62.59 43.50
N LYS A 35 28.66 63.16 42.29
CA LYS A 35 27.38 63.37 41.58
C LYS A 35 26.66 62.05 41.26
N GLN A 36 27.38 60.93 41.20
CA GLN A 36 26.82 59.60 40.90
C GLN A 36 26.70 58.67 42.12
N ASN A 37 26.85 59.17 43.36
CA ASN A 37 26.71 58.40 44.61
C ASN A 37 27.67 57.19 44.75
N ILE A 38 28.89 57.27 44.22
CA ILE A 38 29.85 56.17 44.30
C ILE A 38 30.84 56.42 45.45
N THR A 39 30.78 55.58 46.48
CA THR A 39 31.51 55.78 47.75
C THR A 39 32.86 55.07 47.82
N CYS A 40 33.15 54.12 46.92
CA CYS A 40 34.40 53.34 46.91
C CYS A 40 35.13 53.45 45.57
N VAL A 41 35.95 54.49 45.42
CA VAL A 41 37.03 54.53 44.42
C VAL A 41 38.34 54.74 45.19
N THR A 42 39.37 53.97 44.85
CA THR A 42 40.69 54.09 45.48
C THR A 42 41.26 55.51 45.25
N VAL A 43 41.75 56.12 46.33
CA VAL A 43 42.30 57.49 46.34
C VAL A 43 43.38 57.68 45.27
N ASP A 44 44.11 56.62 44.95
CA ASP A 44 45.17 56.58 43.93
C ASP A 44 44.72 56.96 42.52
N VAL A 45 43.47 56.65 42.15
CA VAL A 45 42.93 56.99 40.81
C VAL A 45 42.56 58.47 40.72
N VAL A 46 42.14 59.05 41.85
CA VAL A 46 41.73 60.46 41.92
C VAL A 46 42.95 61.38 41.98
N VAL A 47 44.04 60.93 42.62
CA VAL A 47 45.20 61.78 42.97
C VAL A 47 46.43 61.55 42.09
N SER A 48 46.67 60.35 41.54
CA SER A 48 47.91 60.06 40.81
C SER A 48 47.75 60.13 39.29
N PRO A 49 48.83 60.37 38.51
CA PRO A 49 48.90 60.07 37.08
C PRO A 49 48.94 58.54 36.90
N SER A 50 47.81 57.90 37.19
CA SER A 50 47.62 56.47 36.96
C SER A 50 47.68 56.18 35.45
N SER A 51 48.14 54.97 35.08
CA SER A 51 48.16 54.53 33.68
C SER A 51 46.79 54.72 33.03
N LEU A 52 46.77 55.03 31.74
CA LEU A 52 45.54 55.25 30.97
C LEU A 52 44.54 54.09 31.15
N GLU A 53 45.04 52.85 31.27
CA GLU A 53 44.26 51.64 31.55
C GLU A 53 43.48 51.72 32.87
N LYS A 54 44.11 52.17 33.97
CA LYS A 54 43.43 52.28 35.28
C LYS A 54 42.38 53.38 35.30
N LYS A 55 42.63 54.49 34.60
CA LYS A 55 41.65 55.58 34.43
C LYS A 55 40.46 55.08 33.59
N PHE A 56 40.73 54.33 32.53
CA PHE A 56 39.70 53.73 31.67
C PHE A 56 38.88 52.67 32.41
N ASP A 57 39.49 51.81 33.25
CA ASP A 57 38.78 50.84 34.08
C ASP A 57 37.81 51.49 35.07
N VAL A 58 38.21 52.63 35.65
CA VAL A 58 37.33 53.39 36.54
C VAL A 58 36.18 53.98 35.73
N VAL A 59 36.46 54.64 34.61
CA VAL A 59 35.40 55.17 33.74
C VAL A 59 34.47 54.07 33.22
N ASN A 60 34.96 52.88 32.89
CA ASN A 60 34.12 51.73 32.52
C ASN A 60 33.23 51.26 33.67
N LYS A 61 33.73 51.23 34.91
CA LYS A 61 32.92 50.90 36.09
C LYS A 61 31.84 51.95 36.36
N LEU A 62 32.16 53.24 36.19
CA LEU A 62 31.19 54.35 36.27
C LEU A 62 30.13 54.24 35.15
N LEU A 63 30.65 53.90 33.97
CA LEU A 63 29.98 53.34 32.79
C LEU A 63 28.83 52.45 33.21
N VAL A 64 29.19 51.34 33.85
CA VAL A 64 28.31 50.23 34.23
C VAL A 64 27.31 50.61 35.33
N SER A 65 27.70 51.39 36.34
CA SER A 65 26.90 51.63 37.55
C SER A 65 25.80 52.68 37.43
N SER A 66 25.73 53.47 36.36
CA SER A 66 24.82 54.62 36.27
C SER A 66 24.14 54.76 34.89
N ASN A 67 22.91 55.31 34.89
CA ASN A 67 22.24 55.82 33.69
C ASN A 67 22.86 57.18 33.34
N CYS A 68 24.05 57.16 32.72
CA CYS A 68 24.73 58.36 32.25
C CYS A 68 24.05 58.94 31.01
N ASP A 69 23.89 60.26 30.94
CA ASP A 69 23.61 60.97 29.68
C ASP A 69 24.91 61.28 28.91
N LEU A 70 24.83 61.42 27.58
CA LEU A 70 25.94 61.75 26.67
C LEU A 70 26.80 62.94 27.16
N SER A 71 26.17 64.00 27.69
CA SER A 71 26.88 65.18 28.25
C SER A 71 27.82 64.79 29.39
N THR A 72 27.40 63.86 30.23
CA THR A 72 28.19 63.34 31.37
C THR A 72 29.37 62.51 30.87
N VAL A 73 29.20 61.78 29.76
CA VAL A 73 30.27 60.99 29.14
C VAL A 73 31.38 61.90 28.59
N HIS A 74 31.02 63.02 27.96
CA HIS A 74 31.99 64.03 27.53
C HIS A 74 32.70 64.69 28.72
N GLU A 75 31.98 64.97 29.81
CA GLU A 75 32.58 65.46 31.06
C GLU A 75 33.58 64.46 31.65
N TYR A 76 33.30 63.15 31.58
CA TYR A 76 34.24 62.10 31.97
C TYR A 76 35.48 62.05 31.08
N CYS A 77 35.32 62.15 29.76
CA CYS A 77 36.45 62.19 28.83
C CYS A 77 37.38 63.37 29.13
N TYR A 78 36.79 64.55 29.37
CA TYR A 78 37.54 65.77 29.70
C TYR A 78 38.21 65.69 31.07
N ALA A 79 37.49 65.25 32.12
CA ALA A 79 38.03 65.22 33.49
C ALA A 79 39.13 64.15 33.69
N PHE A 80 39.06 63.04 32.96
CA PHE A 80 40.05 61.94 33.06
C PHE A 80 41.12 61.97 31.96
N GLU A 81 41.05 62.93 31.02
CA GLU A 81 41.97 63.08 29.88
C GLU A 81 42.03 61.82 29.00
N LEU A 82 40.87 61.22 28.74
CA LEU A 82 40.74 59.98 27.97
C LEU A 82 40.40 60.27 26.50
N PRO A 83 40.85 59.41 25.55
CA PRO A 83 40.50 59.57 24.15
C PRO A 83 38.99 59.38 23.94
N SER A 84 38.31 60.45 23.51
CA SER A 84 36.84 60.51 23.43
C SER A 84 36.23 59.37 22.58
N ASN A 85 36.85 59.02 21.45
CA ASN A 85 36.36 57.95 20.58
C ASN A 85 36.30 56.58 21.30
N HIS A 86 37.28 56.27 22.15
CA HIS A 86 37.36 54.97 22.84
C HIS A 86 36.34 54.87 23.98
N VAL A 87 36.11 55.98 24.70
CA VAL A 87 35.11 56.05 25.78
C VAL A 87 33.69 56.02 25.22
N LEU A 88 33.43 56.76 24.13
CA LEU A 88 32.14 56.73 23.44
C LEU A 88 31.80 55.34 22.91
N ILE A 89 32.79 54.56 22.47
CA ILE A 89 32.58 53.18 22.03
C ILE A 89 32.32 52.23 23.18
N ALA A 90 33.02 52.37 24.30
CA ALA A 90 32.72 51.60 25.51
C ALA A 90 31.27 51.88 25.99
N TYR A 91 30.85 53.14 25.94
CA TYR A 91 29.50 53.56 26.27
C TYR A 91 28.45 53.05 25.26
N PHE A 92 28.73 53.15 23.96
CA PHE A 92 27.89 52.59 22.89
C PHE A 92 27.70 51.07 23.05
N ASN A 93 28.78 50.33 23.28
CA ASN A 93 28.74 48.88 23.51
C ASN A 93 27.90 48.53 24.75
N LYS A 94 28.01 49.33 25.82
CA LYS A 94 27.18 49.17 27.02
C LYS A 94 25.70 49.32 26.67
N ILE A 95 25.32 50.42 26.01
CA ILE A 95 23.92 50.68 25.64
C ILE A 95 23.35 49.52 24.82
N LEU A 96 24.05 49.07 23.77
CA LEU A 96 23.55 47.96 22.96
C LEU A 96 23.42 46.65 23.75
N THR A 97 24.38 46.35 24.64
CA THR A 97 24.34 45.13 25.48
C THR A 97 23.20 45.18 26.50
N ASP A 98 22.91 46.36 27.06
CA ASP A 98 21.83 46.51 28.03
C ASP A 98 20.45 46.50 27.34
N LEU A 99 20.33 47.12 26.16
CA LEU A 99 19.13 47.01 25.32
C LEU A 99 18.85 45.56 24.93
N GLU A 100 19.88 44.80 24.59
CA GLU A 100 19.73 43.38 24.28
C GLU A 100 19.20 42.59 25.48
N LYS A 101 19.76 42.78 26.68
CA LYS A 101 19.27 42.11 27.89
C LYS A 101 17.82 42.47 28.20
N CYS A 102 17.46 43.75 28.07
CA CYS A 102 16.09 44.23 28.26
C CYS A 102 15.11 43.65 27.24
N TYR A 103 15.57 43.43 26.01
CA TYR A 103 14.76 42.84 24.94
C TYR A 103 14.55 41.33 25.12
N LEU A 104 15.57 40.63 25.62
CA LEU A 104 15.52 39.19 25.89
C LEU A 104 14.81 38.85 27.20
N ALA A 105 14.73 39.81 28.14
CA ALA A 105 13.84 39.73 29.29
C ALA A 105 12.42 40.06 28.82
N ASP A 106 11.43 39.25 29.18
CA ASP A 106 10.01 39.43 28.82
C ASP A 106 9.42 40.70 29.47
N SER A 107 9.87 41.88 29.03
CA SER A 107 9.40 43.20 29.49
C SER A 107 8.05 43.55 28.87
N GLU A 108 7.34 44.51 29.48
CA GLU A 108 5.96 44.85 29.10
C GLU A 108 5.86 45.56 27.73
N ASN A 109 6.90 46.28 27.27
CA ASN A 109 6.96 46.98 25.97
C ASN A 109 8.38 47.03 25.33
N PRO A 110 8.98 45.88 24.98
CA PRO A 110 10.37 45.80 24.53
C PRO A 110 10.66 46.54 23.22
N GLU A 111 9.68 46.72 22.34
CA GLU A 111 9.92 47.33 21.01
C GLU A 111 10.07 48.86 21.04
N GLU A 112 9.33 49.56 21.91
CA GLU A 112 9.42 51.02 22.02
C GLU A 112 10.70 51.45 22.73
N ASP A 113 11.06 50.75 23.81
CA ASP A 113 12.27 50.98 24.59
C ASP A 113 13.53 50.73 23.75
N VAL A 114 13.54 49.64 22.97
CA VAL A 114 14.63 49.36 22.02
C VAL A 114 14.70 50.42 20.93
N LYS A 115 13.58 50.89 20.39
CA LYS A 115 13.57 51.94 19.36
C LYS A 115 14.14 53.26 19.89
N TYR A 116 13.80 53.65 21.12
CA TYR A 116 14.36 54.85 21.76
C TYR A 116 15.85 54.69 22.03
N GLY A 117 16.26 53.53 22.56
CA GLY A 117 17.65 53.20 22.82
C GLY A 117 18.53 53.20 21.57
N LEU A 118 18.04 52.64 20.45
CA LEU A 118 18.76 52.64 19.18
C LEU A 118 18.90 54.04 18.57
N ARG A 119 17.90 54.91 18.73
CA ARG A 119 18.02 56.34 18.34
C ARG A 119 19.10 57.03 19.16
N HIS A 120 19.16 56.76 20.46
CA HIS A 120 20.21 57.29 21.32
C HIS A 120 21.60 56.79 20.89
N ALA A 121 21.70 55.49 20.54
CA ALA A 121 22.91 54.90 20.01
C ALA A 121 23.37 55.53 18.68
N GLU A 122 22.43 55.92 17.81
CA GLU A 122 22.70 56.62 16.55
C GLU A 122 23.36 57.99 16.77
N PHE A 123 22.91 58.75 17.79
CA PHE A 123 23.54 60.02 18.13
C PHE A 123 24.99 59.84 18.60
N ILE A 124 25.26 58.80 19.40
CA ILE A 124 26.61 58.49 19.89
C ILE A 124 27.56 58.14 18.74
N ILE A 125 27.09 57.35 17.76
CA ILE A 125 27.91 57.01 16.58
C ILE A 125 28.29 58.26 15.80
N LYS A 126 27.37 59.20 15.60
CA LYS A 126 27.62 60.46 14.86
C LYS A 126 28.66 61.35 15.53
N ASP A 127 28.83 61.25 16.84
CA ASP A 127 29.82 62.02 17.61
C ASP A 127 31.24 61.39 17.57
N ILE A 128 31.39 60.15 17.09
CA ILE A 128 32.68 59.48 16.94
C ILE A 128 33.31 59.84 15.60
N LYS A 129 34.53 60.39 15.62
CA LYS A 129 35.22 60.89 14.41
C LYS A 129 36.02 59.83 13.65
N ASP A 130 36.29 58.69 14.28
CA ASP A 130 37.16 57.64 13.74
C ASP A 130 36.34 56.48 13.16
N GLU A 131 36.12 56.52 11.84
CA GLU A 131 35.29 55.56 11.10
C GLU A 131 35.88 54.14 11.07
N GLU A 132 37.21 53.98 11.03
CA GLU A 132 37.85 52.65 11.06
C GLU A 132 37.64 51.94 12.41
N LEU A 133 37.70 52.72 13.49
CA LEU A 133 37.50 52.22 14.84
C LEU A 133 36.02 51.83 15.06
N ILE A 134 35.07 52.58 14.48
CA ILE A 134 33.64 52.20 14.43
C ILE A 134 33.46 50.86 13.68
N LEU A 135 34.05 50.71 12.49
CA LEU A 135 33.94 49.48 11.71
C LEU A 135 34.46 48.26 12.47
N LYS A 136 35.64 48.38 13.10
CA LYS A 136 36.21 47.29 13.89
C LYS A 136 35.30 46.93 15.07
N ASN A 137 34.74 47.92 15.75
CA ASN A 137 33.86 47.70 16.90
C ASN A 137 32.51 47.07 16.51
N LEU A 138 31.85 47.56 15.46
CA LEU A 138 30.58 47.01 14.98
C LEU A 138 30.71 45.56 14.52
N ASN A 139 31.81 45.21 13.83
CA ASN A 139 32.07 43.82 13.47
C ASN A 139 32.29 42.92 14.70
N MET A 140 32.99 43.40 15.74
CA MET A 140 33.12 42.66 17.01
C MET A 140 31.78 42.50 17.74
N LEU A 141 30.86 43.46 17.60
CA LEU A 141 29.52 43.38 18.19
C LEU A 141 28.63 42.36 17.48
N LEU A 142 28.70 42.25 16.15
CA LEU A 142 27.96 41.23 15.39
C LEU A 142 28.22 39.80 15.90
N GLU A 143 29.43 39.52 16.38
CA GLU A 143 29.78 38.22 16.95
C GLU A 143 29.18 37.97 18.35
N LYS A 144 28.89 39.04 19.10
CA LYS A 144 28.42 38.99 20.50
C LYS A 144 26.90 39.06 20.63
N VAL A 145 26.22 39.71 19.68
CA VAL A 145 24.76 39.85 19.69
C VAL A 145 24.10 38.48 19.51
N GLY A 146 23.10 38.23 20.35
CA GLY A 146 22.27 37.04 20.36
C GLY A 146 21.46 36.90 19.07
N PRO A 147 21.25 35.67 18.58
CA PRO A 147 20.80 35.41 17.21
C PRO A 147 19.35 35.85 16.88
N TYR A 148 18.57 36.29 17.87
CA TYR A 148 17.15 36.66 17.72
C TYR A 148 16.89 38.18 17.80
N SER A 149 17.91 38.96 18.14
CA SER A 149 17.86 40.41 18.35
C SER A 149 17.86 41.17 17.01
N TYR A 150 16.85 40.93 16.16
CA TYR A 150 16.80 41.45 14.79
C TYR A 150 16.88 42.98 14.71
N GLU A 151 16.30 43.68 15.68
CA GLU A 151 16.31 45.14 15.77
C GLU A 151 17.74 45.69 15.93
N ILE A 152 18.55 45.01 16.75
CA ILE A 152 19.95 45.38 17.00
C ILE A 152 20.81 45.02 15.78
N PHE A 153 20.60 43.83 15.18
CA PHE A 153 21.29 43.46 13.94
C PHE A 153 20.99 44.43 12.81
N LEU A 154 19.72 44.78 12.60
CA LEU A 154 19.32 45.69 11.54
C LEU A 154 19.95 47.07 11.74
N PHE A 155 20.00 47.57 12.97
CA PHE A 155 20.72 48.80 13.28
C PHE A 155 22.21 48.69 12.98
N ILE A 156 22.90 47.65 13.47
CA ILE A 156 24.35 47.47 13.24
C ILE A 156 24.67 47.38 11.73
N GLU A 157 23.89 46.61 10.98
CA GLU A 157 24.03 46.45 9.53
C GLU A 157 23.77 47.76 8.76
N GLU A 158 22.77 48.55 9.16
CA GLU A 158 22.50 49.88 8.58
C GLU A 158 23.64 50.87 8.87
N GLN A 159 24.20 50.84 10.09
CA GLN A 159 25.35 51.68 10.44
C GLN A 159 26.62 51.24 9.69
N LEU A 160 26.88 49.93 9.58
CA LEU A 160 27.99 49.39 8.78
C LEU A 160 27.87 49.79 7.31
N LEU A 161 26.67 49.72 6.73
CA LEU A 161 26.42 50.18 5.37
C LEU A 161 26.72 51.68 5.21
N SER A 162 26.30 52.50 6.16
CA SER A 162 26.51 53.96 6.10
C SER A 162 27.99 54.35 6.23
N VAL A 163 28.74 53.70 7.12
CA VAL A 163 30.17 54.00 7.35
C VAL A 163 31.04 53.41 6.24
N SER A 164 30.71 52.20 5.76
CA SER A 164 31.44 51.59 4.64
C SER A 164 31.22 52.32 3.32
N ALA A 165 30.09 53.00 3.12
CA ALA A 165 29.88 53.85 1.93
C ALA A 165 30.86 55.04 1.86
N ASN A 166 31.34 55.53 3.01
CA ASN A 166 32.35 56.60 3.08
C ASN A 166 33.76 56.07 2.80
N ILE A 167 34.01 54.78 3.07
CA ILE A 167 35.30 54.11 2.95
C ILE A 167 35.27 53.20 1.72
N GLN A 168 35.67 53.72 0.56
CA GLN A 168 35.57 53.10 -0.78
C GLN A 168 36.24 51.71 -0.97
N THR A 169 36.87 51.14 0.06
CA THR A 169 37.65 49.90 0.01
C THR A 169 36.89 48.64 0.43
N ILE A 170 35.65 48.75 0.92
CA ILE A 170 34.89 47.63 1.49
C ILE A 170 33.63 47.32 0.65
N SER A 171 33.37 46.03 0.40
CA SER A 171 32.18 45.57 -0.34
C SER A 171 30.89 45.74 0.48
N CYS A 172 30.06 46.74 0.15
CA CYS A 172 28.75 46.99 0.78
C CYS A 172 27.66 45.94 0.49
N ALA A 173 27.85 45.10 -0.53
CA ALA A 173 26.80 44.19 -1.03
C ALA A 173 26.33 43.14 0.00
N SER A 174 27.19 42.73 0.93
CA SER A 174 26.83 41.80 2.00
C SER A 174 25.87 42.43 3.01
N TYR A 175 26.09 43.69 3.37
CA TYR A 175 25.26 44.39 4.37
C TYR A 175 23.85 44.65 3.82
N GLU A 176 23.72 45.02 2.54
CA GLU A 176 22.40 45.17 1.90
C GLU A 176 21.60 43.86 1.87
N LEU A 177 22.28 42.74 1.63
CA LEU A 177 21.68 41.41 1.66
C LEU A 177 21.17 41.08 3.07
N ASN A 178 21.99 41.36 4.10
CA ASN A 178 21.67 41.13 5.51
C ASN A 178 20.43 41.93 5.93
N ILE A 179 20.35 43.21 5.55
CA ILE A 179 19.20 44.07 5.83
C ILE A 179 17.93 43.52 5.16
N LYS A 180 18.01 43.11 3.89
CA LYS A 180 16.87 42.51 3.16
C LYS A 180 16.39 41.21 3.83
N LEU A 181 17.33 40.37 4.26
CA LEU A 181 17.03 39.12 4.96
C LEU A 181 16.39 39.37 6.33
N LEU A 182 16.93 40.29 7.13
CA LEU A 182 16.36 40.66 8.44
C LEU A 182 14.94 41.23 8.32
N LYS A 183 14.69 42.07 7.31
CA LYS A 183 13.34 42.60 7.02
C LYS A 183 12.35 41.48 6.71
N PHE A 184 12.77 40.47 5.95
CA PHE A 184 11.95 39.28 5.69
C PHE A 184 11.72 38.46 6.96
N LEU A 185 12.79 38.14 7.71
CA LEU A 185 12.71 37.33 8.93
C LEU A 185 11.86 37.99 10.01
N LYS A 186 11.82 39.32 10.08
CA LYS A 186 10.96 40.07 11.00
C LYS A 186 9.46 39.87 10.72
N VAL A 187 9.09 39.64 9.46
CA VAL A 187 7.71 39.38 9.05
C VAL A 187 7.38 37.88 9.14
N TYR A 188 8.34 37.03 8.82
CA TYR A 188 8.18 35.58 8.86
C TYR A 188 8.00 35.07 10.30
N ARG A 189 7.07 34.13 10.50
CA ARG A 189 6.86 33.47 11.79
C ARG A 189 7.29 32.02 11.69
N ARG A 190 8.14 31.61 12.63
CA ARG A 190 8.65 30.24 12.77
C ARG A 190 7.51 29.23 12.93
N ILE A 191 7.68 28.05 12.33
CA ILE A 191 6.76 26.91 12.45
C ILE A 191 7.43 25.72 13.16
N SER A 192 8.73 25.53 12.97
CA SER A 192 9.49 24.45 13.60
C SER A 192 9.80 24.75 15.07
N VAL A 193 10.11 23.70 15.82
CA VAL A 193 10.66 23.84 17.18
C VAL A 193 12.14 24.25 17.08
N PRO A 194 12.67 25.06 18.03
CA PRO A 194 14.11 25.31 18.15
C PRO A 194 14.96 24.06 18.03
N LEU A 195 15.92 24.08 17.10
CA LEU A 195 16.85 22.98 16.86
C LEU A 195 17.80 22.80 18.07
N GLU A 196 18.24 21.57 18.34
CA GLU A 196 19.20 21.31 19.42
C GLU A 196 20.53 22.07 19.24
N GLU A 197 20.94 22.29 17.99
CA GLU A 197 22.12 23.08 17.67
C GLU A 197 21.98 24.54 18.09
N GLU A 198 20.77 25.11 18.01
CA GLU A 198 20.47 26.47 18.48
C GLU A 198 20.60 26.56 19.99
N LEU A 199 20.12 25.52 20.70
CA LEU A 199 20.28 25.39 22.16
C LEU A 199 21.75 25.30 22.56
N ASN A 200 22.54 24.51 21.83
CA ASN A 200 23.97 24.38 22.10
C ASN A 200 24.73 25.69 21.81
N TYR A 201 24.39 26.38 20.72
CA TYR A 201 24.92 27.71 20.43
C TYR A 201 24.58 28.66 21.57
N TRP A 202 23.31 28.73 21.99
CA TRP A 202 22.86 29.60 23.08
C TRP A 202 23.60 29.34 24.40
N ARG A 203 23.74 28.06 24.79
CA ARG A 203 24.46 27.66 26.01
C ARG A 203 25.93 28.11 26.01
N THR A 204 26.56 28.23 24.84
CA THR A 204 27.95 28.68 24.72
C THR A 204 28.09 30.16 25.09
N PHE A 205 27.13 31.01 24.70
CA PHE A 205 27.17 32.45 24.96
C PHE A 205 26.47 32.85 26.28
N HIS A 206 25.54 32.03 26.77
CA HIS A 206 24.76 32.28 27.99
C HIS A 206 24.82 31.08 28.95
N PRO A 207 25.99 30.80 29.57
CA PRO A 207 26.16 29.65 30.46
C PRO A 207 25.27 29.70 31.70
N THR A 208 24.84 30.89 32.13
CA THR A 208 23.98 31.11 33.31
C THR A 208 22.49 30.95 33.01
N ASN A 209 22.05 31.04 31.75
CA ASN A 209 20.64 30.89 31.36
C ASN A 209 20.53 29.88 30.22
N SER A 210 20.41 28.60 30.57
CA SER A 210 20.40 27.48 29.64
C SER A 210 19.12 27.35 28.81
N LYS A 211 18.07 28.13 29.13
CA LYS A 211 16.82 28.18 28.39
C LYS A 211 16.87 29.27 27.32
N LEU A 212 16.37 28.95 26.13
CA LEU A 212 16.17 29.92 25.07
C LEU A 212 15.12 30.96 25.48
N PRO A 213 15.25 32.21 24.99
CA PRO A 213 14.25 33.25 25.22
C PRO A 213 12.94 32.88 24.53
N SER A 214 11.82 33.38 25.06
CA SER A 214 10.45 33.12 24.53
C SER A 214 10.33 33.46 23.04
N ILE A 215 11.07 34.48 22.58
CA ILE A 215 11.09 34.95 21.20
C ILE A 215 11.69 33.94 20.20
N ALA A 216 12.52 32.99 20.66
CA ALA A 216 13.10 31.93 19.83
C ALA A 216 12.05 30.96 19.26
N LEU A 217 10.87 30.89 19.88
CA LEU A 217 9.73 30.11 19.37
C LEU A 217 9.05 30.79 18.18
N LYS A 218 9.25 32.10 17.99
CA LYS A 218 8.61 32.89 16.94
C LYS A 218 9.57 33.29 15.81
N ARG A 219 10.86 33.40 16.11
CA ARG A 219 11.92 33.89 15.21
C ARG A 219 12.98 32.82 14.93
N LEU A 220 13.61 32.90 13.76
CA LEU A 220 14.74 32.05 13.37
C LEU A 220 16.08 32.67 13.78
N PRO A 221 17.13 31.87 14.03
CA PRO A 221 18.45 32.40 14.38
C PRO A 221 19.13 33.07 13.17
N PHE A 222 19.32 34.39 13.19
CA PHE A 222 19.94 35.12 12.08
C PHE A 222 21.38 34.69 11.81
N ASN A 223 22.19 34.53 12.86
CA ASN A 223 23.60 34.15 12.76
C ASN A 223 23.82 32.79 12.07
N ALA A 224 22.81 31.91 12.07
CA ALA A 224 22.91 30.59 11.46
C ALA A 224 22.92 30.65 9.93
N PHE A 225 22.38 31.71 9.31
CA PHE A 225 22.38 31.89 7.84
C PHE A 225 23.77 32.19 7.27
N PHE A 226 24.70 32.71 8.08
CA PHE A 226 26.06 33.06 7.64
C PHE A 226 27.13 32.06 8.11
N LYS A 227 26.96 31.50 9.31
CA LYS A 227 27.94 30.56 9.89
C LYS A 227 27.74 29.13 9.38
N LYS A 228 26.55 28.79 8.88
CA LYS A 228 26.18 27.45 8.38
C LYS A 228 25.51 27.55 7.02
N SER A 229 25.31 26.39 6.37
CA SER A 229 24.47 26.30 5.18
C SER A 229 23.04 26.74 5.52
N PRO A 230 22.47 27.76 4.86
CA PRO A 230 21.12 28.26 5.13
C PRO A 230 20.05 27.16 5.15
N TYR A 231 20.25 26.10 4.36
CA TYR A 231 19.37 24.93 4.30
C TYR A 231 19.10 24.29 5.65
N SER A 232 20.07 24.22 6.58
CA SER A 232 19.85 23.54 7.87
C SER A 232 18.80 24.24 8.74
N VAL A 233 18.60 25.55 8.52
CA VAL A 233 17.61 26.36 9.23
C VAL A 233 16.29 26.37 8.46
N ILE A 234 16.35 26.39 7.12
CA ILE A 234 15.17 26.52 6.26
C ILE A 234 14.45 25.17 6.10
N ASP A 235 15.17 24.05 6.04
CA ASP A 235 14.62 22.71 5.85
C ASP A 235 13.39 22.43 6.74
N PRO A 236 13.47 22.50 8.09
CA PRO A 236 12.33 22.20 8.95
C PRO A 236 11.17 23.21 8.85
N GLU A 237 11.37 24.34 8.17
CA GLU A 237 10.35 25.38 7.94
C GLU A 237 9.57 25.17 6.64
N LEU A 238 10.05 24.31 5.73
CA LEU A 238 9.46 24.10 4.41
C LEU A 238 8.31 23.09 4.45
N ASN A 239 7.14 23.54 3.99
CA ASN A 239 5.94 22.74 3.80
C ASN A 239 5.10 23.29 2.65
N ALA A 240 3.94 22.67 2.38
CA ALA A 240 3.08 23.08 1.26
C ALA A 240 2.63 24.55 1.32
N ASN A 241 2.47 25.10 2.52
CA ASN A 241 1.99 26.47 2.73
C ASN A 241 3.14 27.49 2.71
N THR A 242 4.32 27.14 3.23
CA THR A 242 5.43 28.09 3.42
C THR A 242 6.38 28.18 2.25
N VAL A 243 6.46 27.15 1.41
CA VAL A 243 7.40 27.12 0.27
C VAL A 243 7.22 28.35 -0.65
N SER A 244 5.97 28.80 -0.86
CA SER A 244 5.66 29.97 -1.69
C SER A 244 6.23 31.29 -1.14
N VAL A 245 6.37 31.40 0.19
CA VAL A 245 6.95 32.56 0.86
C VAL A 245 8.47 32.53 0.74
N TRP A 246 9.07 31.36 0.97
CA TRP A 246 10.52 31.15 0.88
C TRP A 246 11.07 31.28 -0.55
N LEU A 247 10.29 30.92 -1.57
CA LEU A 247 10.65 31.13 -2.97
C LEU A 247 10.92 32.60 -3.31
N LYS A 248 10.26 33.56 -2.63
CA LYS A 248 10.48 35.00 -2.85
C LYS A 248 11.88 35.47 -2.40
N ILE A 249 12.48 34.79 -1.42
CA ILE A 249 13.80 35.14 -0.87
C ILE A 249 14.92 34.21 -1.36
N ALA A 250 14.59 33.11 -2.03
CA ALA A 250 15.55 32.15 -2.58
C ALA A 250 16.67 32.80 -3.43
N PRO A 251 16.39 33.79 -4.32
CA PRO A 251 17.45 34.44 -5.10
C PRO A 251 18.45 35.21 -4.23
N LEU A 252 17.99 35.79 -3.11
CA LEU A 252 18.85 36.53 -2.18
C LEU A 252 19.82 35.60 -1.46
N LEU A 253 19.38 34.38 -1.13
CA LEU A 253 20.20 33.38 -0.44
C LEU A 253 21.05 32.53 -1.40
N LYS A 254 20.97 32.79 -2.72
CA LYS A 254 21.60 31.97 -3.78
C LYS A 254 21.20 30.49 -3.71
N ILE A 255 19.97 30.24 -3.28
CA ILE A 255 19.37 28.92 -3.14
C ILE A 255 18.56 28.62 -4.41
N SER A 256 18.67 27.41 -4.94
CA SER A 256 17.85 27.04 -6.09
C SER A 256 16.38 26.87 -5.67
N SER A 257 15.48 27.47 -6.46
CA SER A 257 14.04 27.40 -6.23
C SER A 257 13.52 25.96 -6.26
N ASP A 258 14.05 25.16 -7.18
CA ASP A 258 13.68 23.75 -7.33
C ASP A 258 14.06 22.91 -6.11
N GLN A 259 15.24 23.14 -5.51
CA GLN A 259 15.63 22.42 -4.29
C GLN A 259 14.73 22.74 -3.10
N LEU A 260 14.25 23.99 -2.95
CA LEU A 260 13.31 24.34 -1.88
C LEU A 260 11.99 23.58 -2.03
N ILE A 261 11.51 23.44 -3.28
CA ILE A 261 10.28 22.69 -3.57
C ILE A 261 10.49 21.20 -3.27
N ILE A 262 11.62 20.63 -3.68
CA ILE A 262 11.95 19.22 -3.41
C ILE A 262 11.98 18.94 -1.91
N VAL A 263 12.63 19.79 -1.12
CA VAL A 263 12.71 19.64 0.33
C VAL A 263 11.34 19.79 0.98
N ALA A 264 10.51 20.75 0.53
CA ALA A 264 9.14 20.90 1.01
C ALA A 264 8.28 19.64 0.73
N VAL A 265 8.43 19.04 -0.44
CA VAL A 265 7.77 17.78 -0.80
C VAL A 265 8.25 16.63 0.09
N GLN A 266 9.56 16.53 0.34
CA GLN A 266 10.13 15.52 1.23
C GLN A 266 9.56 15.62 2.66
N ASN A 267 9.44 16.84 3.19
CA ASN A 267 8.92 17.07 4.54
C ASN A 267 7.42 16.76 4.65
N GLU A 268 6.61 17.12 3.66
CA GLU A 268 5.19 16.73 3.61
C GLU A 268 5.01 15.21 3.51
N VAL A 269 5.83 14.53 2.71
CA VAL A 269 5.79 13.07 2.58
C VAL A 269 6.20 12.38 3.88
N ASN A 270 7.29 12.82 4.52
CA ASN A 270 7.73 12.24 5.79
C ASN A 270 6.66 12.42 6.89
N LYS A 271 6.06 13.60 6.98
CA LYS A 271 4.95 13.89 7.90
C LYS A 271 3.71 13.05 7.61
N TYR A 272 3.44 12.73 6.34
CA TYR A 272 2.36 11.82 5.97
C TYR A 272 2.67 10.37 6.38
N LEU A 273 3.90 9.91 6.16
CA LEU A 273 4.35 8.57 6.53
C LEU A 273 4.35 8.35 8.05
N GLU A 274 4.70 9.36 8.86
CA GLU A 274 4.61 9.29 10.32
C GLU A 274 3.18 9.07 10.83
N LYS A 275 2.16 9.46 10.07
CA LYS A 275 0.75 9.28 10.43
C LYS A 275 0.21 7.90 10.05
N ILE A 276 0.87 7.20 9.14
CA ILE A 276 0.40 5.91 8.62
C ILE A 276 1.10 4.79 9.37
N CYS A 277 0.32 3.90 9.99
CA CYS A 277 0.84 2.69 10.61
C CYS A 277 0.85 1.48 9.65
N ASP A 278 0.02 1.50 8.60
CA ASP A 278 -0.17 0.36 7.72
C ASP A 278 0.86 0.32 6.58
N HIS A 279 1.42 -0.86 6.34
CA HIS A 279 2.34 -1.10 5.22
C HIS A 279 1.65 -1.13 3.85
N ILE A 280 0.31 -1.23 3.81
CA ILE A 280 -0.50 -1.29 2.58
C ILE A 280 -1.71 -0.36 2.71
N VAL A 281 -1.85 0.59 1.78
CA VAL A 281 -2.94 1.59 1.78
C VAL A 281 -3.67 1.56 0.44
N LEU A 282 -4.74 0.76 0.34
CA LEU A 282 -5.47 0.54 -0.92
C LEU A 282 -6.26 1.77 -1.41
N ASN A 283 -6.81 2.55 -0.48
CA ASN A 283 -7.63 3.73 -0.79
C ASN A 283 -6.74 4.97 -0.90
N PRO A 284 -6.77 5.69 -2.04
CA PRO A 284 -5.92 6.85 -2.21
C PRO A 284 -6.45 8.09 -1.47
N ASP A 285 -5.55 8.83 -0.84
CA ASP A 285 -5.80 10.17 -0.32
C ASP A 285 -5.61 11.19 -1.44
N LYS A 286 -6.73 11.53 -2.10
CA LYS A 286 -6.72 12.44 -3.25
C LYS A 286 -6.29 13.86 -2.88
N GLN A 287 -6.54 14.32 -1.65
CA GLN A 287 -6.17 15.68 -1.24
C GLN A 287 -4.66 15.79 -1.07
N PHE A 288 -4.05 14.81 -0.39
CA PHE A 288 -2.61 14.73 -0.24
C PHE A 288 -1.88 14.64 -1.60
N VAL A 289 -2.33 13.73 -2.49
CA VAL A 289 -1.75 13.58 -3.83
C VAL A 289 -1.83 14.87 -4.64
N SER A 290 -2.96 15.59 -4.55
CA SER A 290 -3.15 16.87 -5.27
C SER A 290 -2.21 17.96 -4.75
N SER A 291 -2.06 18.07 -3.42
CA SER A 291 -1.13 19.03 -2.79
C SER A 291 0.32 18.83 -3.25
N ILE A 292 0.79 17.56 -3.27
CA ILE A 292 2.13 17.24 -3.77
C ILE A 292 2.25 17.56 -5.27
N ASN A 293 1.22 17.29 -6.07
CA ASN A 293 1.22 17.63 -7.49
C ASN A 293 1.34 19.12 -7.76
N GLU A 294 0.60 19.96 -7.04
CA GLU A 294 0.70 21.41 -7.15
C GLU A 294 2.10 21.96 -6.83
N MET A 295 2.85 21.28 -5.95
CA MET A 295 4.25 21.61 -5.69
C MET A 295 5.17 21.14 -6.80
N LEU A 296 5.04 19.88 -7.25
CA LEU A 296 5.92 19.30 -8.27
C LEU A 296 5.80 20.03 -9.63
N VAL A 297 4.62 20.52 -10.00
CA VAL A 297 4.42 21.30 -11.23
C VAL A 297 5.20 22.62 -11.24
N LYS A 298 5.56 23.16 -10.06
CA LYS A 298 6.32 24.42 -9.95
C LYS A 298 7.83 24.24 -10.16
N ILE A 299 8.31 23.00 -10.24
CA ILE A 299 9.73 22.71 -10.50
C ILE A 299 10.07 23.06 -11.94
N SER A 300 11.07 23.91 -12.14
CA SER A 300 11.46 24.39 -13.46
C SER A 300 12.28 23.35 -14.23
N VAL A 301 13.19 22.64 -13.56
CA VAL A 301 14.04 21.61 -14.18
C VAL A 301 13.28 20.28 -14.28
N PRO A 302 13.00 19.77 -15.50
CA PRO A 302 12.18 18.58 -15.69
C PRO A 302 12.83 17.31 -15.12
N GLU A 303 14.16 17.19 -15.18
CA GLU A 303 14.90 16.08 -14.59
C GLU A 303 14.71 16.00 -13.06
N MET A 304 14.76 17.16 -12.39
CA MET A 304 14.54 17.24 -10.94
C MET A 304 13.08 16.93 -10.58
N ALA A 305 12.12 17.34 -11.41
CA ALA A 305 10.70 17.03 -11.21
C ALA A 305 10.45 15.52 -11.28
N VAL A 306 11.01 14.84 -12.29
CA VAL A 306 10.91 13.38 -12.44
C VAL A 306 11.64 12.66 -11.30
N GLY A 307 12.84 13.11 -10.94
CA GLY A 307 13.60 12.54 -9.83
C GLY A 307 12.86 12.66 -8.49
N CYS A 308 12.27 13.81 -8.21
CA CYS A 308 11.46 14.03 -7.01
C CYS A 308 10.19 13.18 -7.02
N ALA A 309 9.42 13.16 -8.12
CA ALA A 309 8.22 12.33 -8.24
C ALA A 309 8.53 10.82 -8.09
N SER A 310 9.66 10.36 -8.66
CA SER A 310 10.13 8.99 -8.49
C SER A 310 10.53 8.70 -7.03
N TRP A 311 11.17 9.64 -6.34
CA TRP A 311 11.49 9.50 -4.92
C TRP A 311 10.23 9.37 -4.07
N VAL A 312 9.22 10.20 -4.33
CA VAL A 312 7.91 10.11 -3.65
C VAL A 312 7.29 8.73 -3.90
N THR A 313 7.24 8.29 -5.15
CA THR A 313 6.67 6.98 -5.54
C THR A 313 7.34 5.81 -4.82
N ASN A 314 8.66 5.83 -4.65
CA ASN A 314 9.41 4.76 -3.98
C ASN A 314 9.29 4.78 -2.46
N ARG A 315 8.99 5.93 -1.85
CA ARG A 315 8.78 6.08 -0.40
C ARG A 315 7.37 5.68 0.04
N MET A 316 6.40 5.68 -0.86
CA MET A 316 5.01 5.38 -0.53
C MET A 316 4.78 3.88 -0.27
N PRO A 317 3.95 3.51 0.72
CA PRO A 317 3.55 2.13 0.95
C PRO A 317 2.78 1.57 -0.26
N ALA A 318 2.72 0.24 -0.39
CA ALA A 318 2.00 -0.40 -1.47
C ALA A 318 0.51 -0.02 -1.45
N GLY A 319 -0.07 0.30 -2.60
CA GLY A 319 -1.50 0.60 -2.73
C GLY A 319 -1.85 1.79 -3.61
N GLY A 320 -2.97 2.46 -3.30
CA GLY A 320 -3.62 3.44 -4.17
C GLY A 320 -2.79 4.70 -4.42
N ASN A 321 -2.21 5.27 -3.37
CA ASN A 321 -1.36 6.47 -3.48
C ASN A 321 -0.13 6.22 -4.36
N ARG A 322 0.54 5.08 -4.15
CA ARG A 322 1.74 4.69 -4.92
C ARG A 322 1.46 4.56 -6.42
N VAL A 323 0.30 4.02 -6.80
CA VAL A 323 -0.13 3.96 -8.21
C VAL A 323 -0.36 5.36 -8.81
N LEU A 324 -0.98 6.27 -8.06
CA LEU A 324 -1.21 7.64 -8.52
C LEU A 324 0.12 8.40 -8.70
N PHE A 325 1.03 8.31 -7.74
CA PHE A 325 2.37 8.91 -7.86
C PHE A 325 3.19 8.29 -8.98
N ALA A 326 3.11 6.97 -9.21
CA ALA A 326 3.76 6.32 -10.33
C ALA A 326 3.22 6.83 -11.69
N THR A 327 1.90 6.98 -11.81
CA THR A 327 1.25 7.53 -13.01
C THR A 327 1.71 8.96 -13.28
N MET A 328 1.78 9.78 -12.23
CA MET A 328 2.25 11.16 -12.29
C MET A 328 3.76 11.26 -12.62
N THR A 329 4.57 10.35 -12.10
CA THR A 329 6.00 10.25 -12.44
C THR A 329 6.17 9.94 -13.92
N VAL A 330 5.39 9.01 -14.47
CA VAL A 330 5.38 8.70 -15.91
C VAL A 330 4.91 9.90 -16.74
N SER A 331 3.91 10.66 -16.29
CA SER A 331 3.47 11.86 -17.02
C SER A 331 4.54 12.95 -17.07
N PHE A 332 5.28 13.19 -15.97
CA PHE A 332 6.41 14.12 -16.01
C PHE A 332 7.56 13.59 -16.87
N ALA A 333 7.82 12.28 -16.85
CA ALA A 333 8.84 11.68 -17.71
C ALA A 333 8.45 11.76 -19.20
N ALA A 334 7.17 11.64 -19.53
CA ALA A 334 6.65 11.84 -20.89
C ALA A 334 6.90 13.29 -21.36
N GLN A 335 6.49 14.28 -20.56
CA GLN A 335 6.72 15.69 -20.85
C GLN A 335 8.21 16.02 -21.00
N TRP A 336 9.06 15.46 -20.13
CA TRP A 336 10.51 15.61 -20.24
C TRP A 336 11.06 15.03 -21.54
N SER A 337 10.53 13.87 -21.97
CA SER A 337 10.95 13.21 -23.21
C SER A 337 10.59 14.00 -24.47
N GLU A 338 9.49 14.76 -24.43
CA GLU A 338 9.05 15.66 -25.51
C GLU A 338 9.94 16.91 -25.59
N VAL A 339 10.21 17.54 -24.44
CA VAL A 339 11.02 18.77 -24.36
C VAL A 339 12.49 18.51 -24.70
N ALA A 340 13.04 17.37 -24.29
CA ALA A 340 14.46 17.05 -24.46
C ALA A 340 14.84 16.54 -25.87
N LEU A 341 13.94 16.63 -26.86
CA LEU A 341 14.15 16.13 -28.24
C LEU A 341 14.79 14.73 -28.29
N ALA A 342 14.22 13.80 -27.52
CA ALA A 342 14.49 12.37 -27.67
C ALA A 342 15.96 11.93 -27.52
N SER A 343 16.70 12.44 -26.53
CA SER A 343 17.93 11.74 -26.13
C SER A 343 17.60 10.29 -25.75
N GLN A 344 18.38 9.34 -26.27
CA GLN A 344 18.12 7.89 -26.11
C GLN A 344 18.02 7.49 -24.63
N ASN A 345 18.76 8.20 -23.76
CA ASN A 345 18.76 8.00 -22.32
C ASN A 345 17.41 8.36 -21.67
N VAL A 346 16.79 9.50 -22.04
CA VAL A 346 15.49 9.92 -21.47
C VAL A 346 14.37 8.96 -21.90
N ARG A 347 14.42 8.44 -23.14
CA ARG A 347 13.49 7.39 -23.59
C ARG A 347 13.64 6.09 -22.82
N GLN A 348 14.87 5.70 -22.46
CA GLN A 348 15.10 4.52 -21.62
C GLN A 348 14.56 4.74 -20.19
N VAL A 349 14.75 5.93 -19.62
CA VAL A 349 14.20 6.29 -18.31
C VAL A 349 12.67 6.24 -18.34
N TYR A 350 12.02 6.81 -19.36
CA TYR A 350 10.57 6.74 -19.53
C TYR A 350 10.08 5.27 -19.59
N LYS A 351 10.70 4.43 -20.42
CA LYS A 351 10.32 3.00 -20.51
C LYS A 351 10.46 2.27 -19.18
N LYS A 352 11.53 2.54 -18.43
CA LYS A 352 11.73 1.94 -17.09
C LYS A 352 10.66 2.39 -16.10
N LEU A 353 10.30 3.68 -16.12
CA LEU A 353 9.26 4.22 -15.25
C LEU A 353 7.86 3.72 -15.62
N ASP A 354 7.58 3.53 -16.91
CA ASP A 354 6.30 2.96 -17.34
C ASP A 354 6.18 1.48 -16.95
N ALA A 355 7.26 0.70 -17.11
CA ALA A 355 7.31 -0.67 -16.59
C ALA A 355 7.12 -0.70 -15.06
N LEU A 356 7.79 0.19 -14.31
CA LEU A 356 7.60 0.32 -12.86
C LEU A 356 6.13 0.65 -12.51
N ARG A 357 5.49 1.57 -13.23
CA ARG A 357 4.07 1.90 -13.05
C ARG A 357 3.19 0.67 -13.26
N GLN A 358 3.44 -0.11 -14.31
CA GLN A 358 2.72 -1.36 -14.56
C GLN A 358 2.92 -2.35 -13.41
N HIS A 359 4.15 -2.58 -12.94
CA HIS A 359 4.43 -3.46 -11.81
C HIS A 359 3.68 -3.04 -10.53
N ILE A 360 3.71 -1.75 -10.19
CA ILE A 360 3.01 -1.21 -9.00
C ILE A 360 1.48 -1.33 -9.15
N ALA A 361 0.95 -1.15 -10.35
CA ALA A 361 -0.49 -1.30 -10.61
C ALA A 361 -0.95 -2.77 -10.48
N ILE A 362 -0.15 -3.71 -10.98
CA ILE A 362 -0.39 -5.16 -10.82
C ILE A 362 -0.31 -5.56 -9.35
N GLU A 363 0.73 -5.12 -8.64
CA GLU A 363 0.92 -5.35 -7.20
C GLU A 363 -0.33 -4.92 -6.40
N ARG A 364 -0.88 -3.72 -6.70
CA ARG A 364 -2.11 -3.23 -6.08
C ARG A 364 -3.31 -4.14 -6.33
N GLU A 365 -3.50 -4.63 -7.55
CA GLU A 365 -4.63 -5.52 -7.86
C GLU A 365 -4.49 -6.86 -7.13
N LEU A 366 -3.28 -7.41 -6.99
CA LEU A 366 -3.03 -8.61 -6.19
C LEU A 366 -3.42 -8.41 -4.71
N TYR A 367 -3.02 -7.29 -4.10
CA TYR A 367 -3.41 -6.97 -2.72
C TYR A 367 -4.91 -6.70 -2.57
N LYS A 368 -5.54 -6.00 -3.52
CA LYS A 368 -6.98 -5.70 -3.50
C LYS A 368 -7.85 -6.95 -3.48
N TYR A 369 -7.45 -8.01 -4.19
CA TYR A 369 -8.17 -9.28 -4.22
C TYR A 369 -7.68 -10.31 -3.19
N ASN A 370 -6.68 -9.96 -2.34
CA ASN A 370 -6.01 -10.86 -1.40
C ASN A 370 -5.39 -12.11 -2.06
N ILE A 371 -4.70 -11.92 -3.19
CA ILE A 371 -4.01 -12.98 -3.96
C ILE A 371 -2.49 -12.73 -3.98
N ALA A 372 -2.02 -11.74 -3.24
CA ALA A 372 -0.60 -11.46 -3.07
C ALA A 372 0.06 -12.58 -2.23
N THR A 373 0.84 -13.42 -2.89
CA THR A 373 1.70 -14.45 -2.31
C THR A 373 3.11 -14.26 -2.85
N GLU A 374 4.12 -14.81 -2.18
CA GLU A 374 5.51 -14.65 -2.62
C GLU A 374 5.72 -15.12 -4.07
N ALA A 375 5.05 -16.21 -4.48
CA ALA A 375 5.06 -16.70 -5.85
C ALA A 375 4.43 -15.72 -6.86
N THR A 376 3.30 -15.09 -6.53
CA THR A 376 2.65 -14.13 -7.45
C THR A 376 3.40 -12.81 -7.51
N LEU A 377 4.03 -12.38 -6.42
CA LEU A 377 4.85 -11.17 -6.38
C LEU A 377 6.14 -11.31 -7.23
N CYS A 378 6.75 -12.50 -7.25
CA CYS A 378 7.91 -12.77 -8.11
C CYS A 378 7.59 -12.69 -9.61
N LEU A 379 6.35 -13.03 -10.01
CA LEU A 379 5.89 -13.05 -11.40
C LEU A 379 5.37 -11.70 -11.91
N ILE A 380 5.41 -10.63 -11.10
CA ILE A 380 4.97 -9.29 -11.54
C ILE A 380 5.79 -8.77 -12.73
N SER A 381 7.03 -9.26 -12.88
CA SER A 381 7.92 -8.94 -14.01
C SER A 381 7.41 -9.48 -15.35
N SER A 382 6.61 -10.56 -15.33
CA SER A 382 6.06 -11.26 -16.49
C SER A 382 4.53 -11.40 -16.36
N PRO A 383 3.76 -10.36 -16.72
CA PRO A 383 2.30 -10.34 -16.54
C PRO A 383 1.54 -11.50 -17.22
N TYR A 384 2.06 -12.00 -18.34
CA TYR A 384 1.49 -13.16 -19.03
C TYR A 384 1.63 -14.44 -18.19
N GLU A 385 2.84 -14.74 -17.70
CA GLU A 385 3.12 -15.89 -16.83
C GLU A 385 2.39 -15.77 -15.49
N LEU A 386 2.25 -14.56 -14.96
CA LEU A 386 1.45 -14.31 -13.75
C LEU A 386 -0.01 -14.73 -13.95
N VAL A 387 -0.64 -14.33 -15.05
CA VAL A 387 -2.04 -14.71 -15.34
C VAL A 387 -2.15 -16.23 -15.55
N GLU A 388 -1.21 -16.86 -16.26
CA GLU A 388 -1.21 -18.31 -16.41
C GLU A 388 -1.05 -19.02 -15.05
N HIS A 389 -0.12 -18.58 -14.21
CA HIS A 389 0.11 -19.13 -12.87
C HIS A 389 -1.10 -18.94 -11.94
N LEU A 390 -1.80 -17.79 -12.05
CA LEU A 390 -3.03 -17.53 -11.31
C LEU A 390 -4.16 -18.49 -11.71
N LEU A 391 -4.28 -18.79 -13.01
CA LEU A 391 -5.27 -19.73 -13.53
C LEU A 391 -4.90 -21.20 -13.26
N GLU A 392 -3.61 -21.54 -13.21
CA GLU A 392 -3.16 -22.90 -12.90
C GLU A 392 -3.34 -23.27 -11.43
N ASN A 393 -3.01 -22.36 -10.52
CA ASN A 393 -3.12 -22.57 -9.07
C ASN A 393 -4.51 -22.25 -8.50
N TYR A 394 -5.48 -22.12 -9.39
CA TYR A 394 -6.86 -21.87 -9.06
C TYR A 394 -7.48 -23.05 -8.28
N SER A 395 -8.24 -22.74 -7.21
CA SER A 395 -8.91 -23.72 -6.35
C SER A 395 -10.35 -23.98 -6.81
N LEU A 396 -10.95 -25.13 -6.50
CA LEU A 396 -12.36 -25.44 -6.85
C LEU A 396 -13.42 -24.55 -6.16
N ILE A 397 -13.01 -23.50 -5.43
CA ILE A 397 -13.89 -22.63 -4.65
C ILE A 397 -14.33 -21.43 -5.50
N ALA A 398 -15.62 -21.36 -5.81
CA ALA A 398 -16.24 -20.30 -6.65
C ALA A 398 -15.84 -18.86 -6.24
N VAL A 399 -15.85 -18.55 -4.94
CA VAL A 399 -15.53 -17.21 -4.43
C VAL A 399 -14.09 -16.80 -4.72
N GLN A 400 -13.14 -17.74 -4.62
CA GLN A 400 -11.73 -17.49 -4.94
C GLN A 400 -11.55 -17.34 -6.45
N THR A 401 -12.33 -18.07 -7.26
CA THR A 401 -12.32 -17.97 -8.73
C THR A 401 -12.68 -16.59 -9.19
N ILE A 402 -13.79 -16.07 -8.68
CA ILE A 402 -14.30 -14.76 -9.07
C ILE A 402 -13.25 -13.69 -8.78
N LYS A 403 -12.52 -13.81 -7.66
CA LYS A 403 -11.41 -12.90 -7.34
C LYS A 403 -10.25 -13.04 -8.32
N VAL A 404 -9.82 -14.26 -8.63
CA VAL A 404 -8.72 -14.54 -9.58
C VAL A 404 -9.07 -14.07 -10.99
N CYS A 405 -10.27 -14.35 -11.49
CA CYS A 405 -10.75 -13.90 -12.80
C CYS A 405 -10.80 -12.38 -12.86
N ARG A 406 -11.38 -11.71 -11.85
CA ARG A 406 -11.43 -10.24 -11.79
C ARG A 406 -10.05 -9.61 -11.71
N ALA A 407 -9.14 -10.20 -10.93
CA ALA A 407 -7.75 -9.76 -10.89
C ALA A 407 -7.08 -9.91 -12.26
N SER A 408 -7.25 -11.05 -12.92
CA SER A 408 -6.67 -11.33 -14.24
C SER A 408 -7.18 -10.37 -15.32
N VAL A 409 -8.48 -10.07 -15.32
CA VAL A 409 -9.10 -9.08 -16.22
C VAL A 409 -8.51 -7.69 -15.98
N ASN A 410 -8.40 -7.25 -14.72
CA ASN A 410 -7.82 -5.93 -14.42
C ASN A 410 -6.31 -5.86 -14.72
N ILE A 411 -5.56 -6.95 -14.50
CA ILE A 411 -4.14 -7.04 -14.86
C ILE A 411 -3.98 -6.96 -16.39
N SER A 412 -4.84 -7.67 -17.13
CA SER A 412 -4.80 -7.65 -18.60
C SER A 412 -5.10 -6.28 -19.19
N SER A 413 -5.96 -5.47 -18.57
CA SER A 413 -6.24 -4.10 -19.04
C SER A 413 -5.11 -3.11 -18.72
N ILE A 414 -4.27 -3.39 -17.73
CA ILE A 414 -3.10 -2.56 -17.40
C ILE A 414 -1.96 -2.73 -18.43
N VAL A 415 -1.76 -3.97 -18.92
CA VAL A 415 -0.63 -4.37 -19.77
C VAL A 415 -1.04 -4.61 -21.23
N ASP A 416 -2.34 -4.58 -21.53
CA ASP A 416 -2.93 -4.89 -22.85
C ASP A 416 -2.64 -6.34 -23.31
N ILE A 417 -2.92 -7.30 -22.41
CA ILE A 417 -2.77 -8.73 -22.70
C ILE A 417 -4.04 -9.27 -23.34
N ASN A 418 -3.89 -10.08 -24.39
CA ASN A 418 -5.02 -10.81 -24.97
C ASN A 418 -5.46 -11.98 -24.06
N LEU A 419 -6.24 -11.63 -23.03
CA LEU A 419 -6.79 -12.54 -22.04
C LEU A 419 -7.68 -13.63 -22.67
N LYS A 420 -8.36 -13.33 -23.78
CA LYS A 420 -9.29 -14.24 -24.44
C LYS A 420 -8.59 -15.51 -24.91
N ASN A 421 -7.39 -15.37 -25.49
CA ASN A 421 -6.58 -16.50 -25.94
C ASN A 421 -6.07 -17.34 -24.76
N ILE A 422 -5.72 -16.71 -23.64
CA ILE A 422 -5.29 -17.41 -22.43
C ILE A 422 -6.46 -18.24 -21.87
N PHE A 423 -7.65 -17.65 -21.76
CA PHE A 423 -8.83 -18.39 -21.31
C PHE A 423 -9.18 -19.55 -22.24
N LEU A 424 -9.16 -19.37 -23.56
CA LEU A 424 -9.35 -20.49 -24.49
C LEU A 424 -8.34 -21.62 -24.29
N LYS A 425 -7.05 -21.27 -24.13
CA LYS A 425 -5.99 -22.25 -23.88
C LYS A 425 -6.30 -23.09 -22.64
N PHE A 426 -6.75 -22.45 -21.56
CA PHE A 426 -7.12 -23.15 -20.32
C PHE A 426 -8.43 -23.93 -20.42
N ILE A 427 -9.45 -23.38 -21.07
CA ILE A 427 -10.72 -24.06 -21.33
C ILE A 427 -10.45 -25.34 -22.14
N ASN A 428 -9.70 -25.24 -23.24
CA ASN A 428 -9.31 -26.41 -24.02
C ASN A 428 -8.47 -27.38 -23.18
N LYS A 429 -7.48 -26.91 -22.42
CA LYS A 429 -6.68 -27.78 -21.53
C LYS A 429 -7.54 -28.55 -20.53
N TRP A 430 -8.52 -27.91 -19.90
CA TRP A 430 -9.39 -28.52 -18.88
C TRP A 430 -10.45 -29.44 -19.49
N LEU A 431 -11.01 -29.08 -20.64
CA LEU A 431 -12.02 -29.91 -21.32
C LEU A 431 -11.41 -31.13 -22.03
N ASN A 432 -10.14 -31.07 -22.45
CA ASN A 432 -9.44 -32.14 -23.18
C ASN A 432 -8.90 -33.27 -22.28
N ALA A 433 -8.93 -33.11 -20.94
CA ALA A 433 -8.24 -33.99 -20.00
C ALA A 433 -8.70 -35.46 -20.00
N SER A 434 -9.70 -35.85 -20.80
CA SER A 434 -10.11 -37.24 -21.00
C SER A 434 -9.33 -38.00 -22.07
N VAL A 435 -8.55 -37.34 -22.93
CA VAL A 435 -7.88 -38.01 -24.07
C VAL A 435 -6.44 -38.41 -23.74
N SER A 436 -5.76 -37.75 -22.80
CA SER A 436 -4.32 -37.95 -22.60
C SER A 436 -3.91 -39.25 -21.90
N SER A 437 -4.84 -40.06 -21.39
CA SER A 437 -4.52 -41.38 -20.81
C SER A 437 -4.66 -42.55 -21.79
N LEU A 438 -5.26 -42.34 -22.97
CA LEU A 438 -5.39 -43.38 -24.00
C LEU A 438 -4.14 -43.50 -24.88
N VAL A 439 -3.24 -42.51 -24.87
CA VAL A 439 -2.08 -42.45 -25.78
C VAL A 439 -0.82 -43.10 -25.18
N ASN A 440 -0.79 -43.43 -23.88
CA ASN A 440 0.32 -44.20 -23.27
C ASN A 440 0.08 -45.71 -23.30
N LEU A 441 -0.30 -46.25 -24.47
CA LEU A 441 -0.42 -47.70 -24.68
C LEU A 441 0.85 -48.37 -25.22
N ASP A 442 1.93 -47.61 -25.50
CA ASP A 442 3.16 -48.17 -26.09
C ASP A 442 4.35 -48.35 -25.13
N GLU A 443 4.21 -48.03 -23.83
CA GLU A 443 5.27 -48.29 -22.85
C GLU A 443 4.75 -48.86 -21.52
N SER A 444 4.09 -50.03 -21.53
CA SER A 444 4.24 -51.00 -20.42
C SER A 444 3.68 -52.38 -20.78
N PHE A 445 4.32 -53.07 -21.73
CA PHE A 445 4.34 -54.52 -21.63
C PHE A 445 5.23 -54.87 -20.43
N MET A 446 4.70 -55.67 -19.49
CA MET A 446 5.34 -56.19 -18.27
C MET A 446 5.13 -55.40 -16.97
N SER A 447 3.94 -55.52 -16.37
CA SER A 447 3.85 -55.65 -14.91
C SER A 447 2.54 -56.35 -14.51
N ASN A 448 2.67 -57.58 -14.01
CA ASN A 448 1.59 -58.31 -13.36
C ASN A 448 1.30 -57.64 -12.00
N GLY A 449 0.18 -56.95 -11.89
CA GLY A 449 -0.31 -56.38 -10.65
C GLY A 449 -1.81 -56.09 -10.75
N TYR A 450 -2.56 -56.55 -9.76
CA TYR A 450 -4.02 -56.42 -9.59
C TYR A 450 -4.59 -55.06 -9.99
N PRO A 451 -5.77 -54.99 -10.65
CA PRO A 451 -6.39 -53.71 -11.00
C PRO A 451 -7.16 -53.16 -9.80
N GLU A 452 -6.48 -52.43 -8.92
CA GLU A 452 -7.13 -51.54 -7.96
C GLU A 452 -7.17 -50.09 -8.48
N LYS A 453 -8.35 -49.46 -8.34
CA LYS A 453 -8.67 -48.03 -8.51
C LYS A 453 -8.89 -47.52 -9.95
N ARG A 454 -10.10 -47.77 -10.47
CA ARG A 454 -10.71 -47.00 -11.58
C ARG A 454 -11.66 -45.88 -11.11
N ASP A 455 -11.84 -45.68 -9.80
CA ASP A 455 -12.74 -44.68 -9.22
C ASP A 455 -12.17 -43.24 -9.19
N LEU A 456 -10.89 -43.04 -9.56
CA LEU A 456 -10.21 -41.73 -9.50
C LEU A 456 -10.46 -40.86 -10.75
N GLU A 457 -10.82 -41.44 -11.89
CA GLU A 457 -10.94 -40.71 -13.16
C GLU A 457 -12.26 -39.91 -13.29
N GLU A 458 -13.35 -40.40 -12.70
CA GLU A 458 -14.64 -39.67 -12.69
C GLU A 458 -14.53 -38.36 -11.89
N GLY A 459 -13.82 -38.36 -10.75
CA GLY A 459 -13.64 -37.17 -9.93
C GLY A 459 -12.85 -36.04 -10.61
N ILE A 460 -11.81 -36.37 -11.38
CA ILE A 460 -10.95 -35.36 -12.04
C ILE A 460 -11.67 -34.69 -13.21
N CYS A 461 -12.53 -35.41 -13.91
CA CYS A 461 -13.33 -34.86 -15.02
C CYS A 461 -14.37 -33.86 -14.50
N ASP A 462 -15.05 -34.17 -13.39
CA ASP A 462 -16.05 -33.29 -12.77
C ASP A 462 -15.41 -32.01 -12.21
N GLU A 463 -14.21 -32.12 -11.64
CA GLU A 463 -13.44 -30.97 -11.17
C GLU A 463 -13.10 -29.98 -12.27
N ASN A 464 -12.66 -30.44 -13.45
CA ASN A 464 -12.29 -29.57 -14.57
C ASN A 464 -13.51 -28.87 -15.21
N ILE A 465 -14.66 -29.55 -15.23
CA ILE A 465 -15.94 -28.96 -15.63
C ILE A 465 -16.33 -27.85 -14.64
N LEU A 466 -16.25 -28.12 -13.34
CA LEU A 466 -16.52 -27.12 -12.30
C LEU A 466 -15.55 -25.92 -12.39
N ARG A 467 -14.26 -26.15 -12.68
CA ARG A 467 -13.29 -25.07 -12.90
C ARG A 467 -13.70 -24.16 -14.05
N THR A 468 -14.17 -24.75 -15.15
CA THR A 468 -14.62 -24.03 -16.33
C THR A 468 -15.89 -23.21 -16.05
N ILE A 469 -16.86 -23.81 -15.34
CA ILE A 469 -18.09 -23.11 -14.91
C ILE A 469 -17.75 -21.92 -14.00
N HIS A 470 -16.91 -22.13 -12.99
CA HIS A 470 -16.52 -21.06 -12.08
C HIS A 470 -15.73 -19.94 -12.79
N LEU A 471 -14.92 -20.29 -13.80
CA LEU A 471 -14.24 -19.30 -14.63
C LEU A 471 -15.27 -18.40 -15.32
N PHE A 472 -16.26 -18.98 -16.00
CA PHE A 472 -17.31 -18.21 -16.67
C PHE A 472 -18.12 -17.33 -15.70
N LEU A 473 -18.47 -17.85 -14.52
CA LEU A 473 -19.13 -17.07 -13.46
C LEU A 473 -18.26 -15.93 -12.90
N GLY A 474 -16.94 -16.04 -13.03
CA GLY A 474 -15.98 -15.04 -12.56
C GLY A 474 -15.80 -13.84 -13.51
N LEU A 475 -16.22 -13.96 -14.77
CA LEU A 475 -16.11 -12.91 -15.78
C LEU A 475 -17.22 -11.86 -15.63
N ARG A 476 -16.97 -10.62 -16.07
CA ARG A 476 -18.07 -9.64 -16.22
C ARG A 476 -18.77 -9.92 -17.55
N GLU A 477 -19.98 -9.39 -17.68
CA GLU A 477 -20.85 -9.65 -18.83
C GLU A 477 -20.15 -9.38 -20.18
N ILE A 478 -19.40 -8.27 -20.30
CA ILE A 478 -18.67 -7.91 -21.53
C ILE A 478 -17.61 -8.97 -21.87
N GLU A 479 -16.79 -9.39 -20.91
CA GLU A 479 -15.75 -10.39 -21.17
C GLU A 479 -16.33 -11.78 -21.40
N LEU A 480 -17.45 -12.11 -20.74
CA LEU A 480 -18.14 -13.37 -20.93
C LEU A 480 -18.67 -13.49 -22.36
N TRP A 481 -19.32 -12.44 -22.88
CA TRP A 481 -19.80 -12.40 -24.27
C TRP A 481 -18.66 -12.49 -25.29
N ASP A 482 -17.54 -11.83 -24.98
CA ASP A 482 -16.34 -11.89 -25.82
C ASP A 482 -15.75 -13.31 -25.91
N VAL A 483 -15.68 -14.02 -24.77
CA VAL A 483 -15.24 -15.42 -24.73
C VAL A 483 -16.28 -16.33 -25.40
N PHE A 484 -17.57 -16.06 -25.22
CA PHE A 484 -18.66 -16.79 -25.85
C PHE A 484 -18.62 -16.72 -27.38
N GLU A 485 -18.46 -15.52 -27.97
CA GLU A 485 -18.34 -15.35 -29.42
C GLU A 485 -17.11 -16.06 -29.99
N LEU A 486 -16.03 -16.09 -29.21
CA LEU A 486 -14.81 -16.78 -29.59
C LEU A 486 -14.98 -18.31 -29.52
N LEU A 487 -15.65 -18.82 -28.48
CA LEU A 487 -16.03 -20.24 -28.37
C LEU A 487 -16.98 -20.66 -29.49
N LYS A 488 -17.96 -19.82 -29.86
CA LYS A 488 -18.87 -20.06 -30.99
C LYS A 488 -18.12 -20.29 -32.30
N ARG A 489 -17.04 -19.54 -32.53
CA ARG A 489 -16.19 -19.71 -33.73
C ARG A 489 -15.32 -20.95 -33.68
N ASN A 490 -14.80 -21.29 -32.50
CA ASN A 490 -13.83 -22.38 -32.33
C ASN A 490 -14.46 -23.73 -31.97
N LEU A 491 -15.77 -23.78 -31.70
CA LEU A 491 -16.47 -25.01 -31.33
C LEU A 491 -16.30 -26.13 -32.36
N HIS A 492 -16.26 -25.79 -33.65
CA HIS A 492 -16.02 -26.77 -34.73
C HIS A 492 -14.61 -27.38 -34.72
N GLU A 493 -13.63 -26.73 -34.10
CA GLU A 493 -12.26 -27.24 -33.97
C GLU A 493 -12.11 -28.19 -32.78
N MET A 494 -13.08 -28.19 -31.85
CA MET A 494 -13.11 -29.06 -30.68
C MET A 494 -13.68 -30.44 -31.04
N ASP A 495 -13.26 -31.49 -30.32
CA ASP A 495 -13.88 -32.81 -30.46
C ASP A 495 -15.33 -32.80 -29.93
N LEU A 496 -16.16 -33.76 -30.34
CA LEU A 496 -17.58 -33.78 -29.96
C LEU A 496 -17.80 -33.91 -28.44
N VAL A 497 -16.88 -34.54 -27.70
CA VAL A 497 -16.92 -34.65 -26.24
C VAL A 497 -16.66 -33.29 -25.59
N GLN A 498 -15.66 -32.56 -26.06
CA GLN A 498 -15.29 -31.22 -25.66
C GLN A 498 -16.39 -30.21 -25.99
N GLN A 499 -16.98 -30.32 -27.18
CA GLN A 499 -18.15 -29.52 -27.58
C GLN A 499 -19.29 -29.73 -26.58
N CYS A 500 -19.65 -30.99 -26.28
CA CYS A 500 -20.69 -31.29 -25.31
C CYS A 500 -20.37 -30.68 -23.94
N ARG A 501 -19.17 -30.93 -23.40
CA ARG A 501 -18.77 -30.41 -22.09
C ARG A 501 -18.75 -28.89 -22.04
N CYS A 502 -18.29 -28.23 -23.11
CA CYS A 502 -18.31 -26.79 -23.24
C CYS A 502 -19.74 -26.25 -23.17
N LEU A 503 -20.66 -26.83 -23.95
CA LEU A 503 -22.08 -26.45 -23.92
C LEU A 503 -22.68 -26.67 -22.52
N PHE A 504 -22.38 -27.78 -21.84
CA PHE A 504 -22.79 -28.01 -20.45
C PHE A 504 -22.24 -26.98 -19.47
N CYS A 505 -21.02 -26.48 -19.67
CA CYS A 505 -20.48 -25.41 -18.83
C CYS A 505 -21.16 -24.05 -19.07
N LEU A 506 -21.69 -23.81 -20.27
CA LEU A 506 -22.35 -22.57 -20.64
C LEU A 506 -23.82 -22.50 -20.14
N ILE A 507 -24.53 -23.64 -20.09
CA ILE A 507 -25.95 -23.69 -19.67
C ILE A 507 -26.17 -23.02 -18.28
N PRO A 508 -25.41 -23.33 -17.21
CA PRO A 508 -25.62 -22.71 -15.90
C PRO A 508 -25.35 -21.20 -15.85
N VAL A 509 -24.62 -20.66 -16.84
CA VAL A 509 -24.13 -19.28 -16.82
C VAL A 509 -24.97 -18.37 -17.71
N LEU A 510 -25.25 -18.80 -18.94
CA LEU A 510 -25.96 -18.02 -19.96
C LEU A 510 -27.41 -18.47 -20.17
N GLY A 511 -27.78 -19.60 -19.56
CA GLY A 511 -29.08 -20.22 -19.76
C GLY A 511 -29.18 -20.99 -21.07
N PHE A 512 -30.30 -21.70 -21.21
CA PHE A 512 -30.53 -22.63 -22.30
C PHE A 512 -30.70 -21.93 -23.67
N THR A 513 -31.24 -20.71 -23.67
CA THR A 513 -31.51 -19.93 -24.89
C THR A 513 -30.25 -19.56 -25.66
N ALA A 514 -29.20 -19.13 -24.96
CA ALA A 514 -27.91 -18.78 -25.58
C ALA A 514 -27.21 -20.02 -26.17
N VAL A 515 -27.42 -21.18 -25.56
CA VAL A 515 -26.87 -22.46 -26.03
C VAL A 515 -27.61 -22.95 -27.28
N ALA A 516 -28.93 -22.78 -27.34
CA ALA A 516 -29.72 -23.06 -28.54
C ALA A 516 -29.26 -22.24 -29.75
N GLU A 517 -28.90 -20.96 -29.55
CA GLU A 517 -28.33 -20.09 -30.59
C GLU A 517 -26.96 -20.56 -31.10
N ILE A 518 -26.11 -21.14 -30.25
CA ILE A 518 -24.83 -21.72 -30.68
C ILE A 518 -25.06 -22.94 -31.56
N ILE A 519 -25.99 -23.80 -31.15
CA ILE A 519 -26.31 -25.05 -31.84
C ILE A 519 -27.06 -24.78 -33.16
N GLY A 520 -27.72 -23.62 -33.26
CA GLY A 520 -28.54 -23.25 -34.41
C GLY A 520 -29.88 -24.00 -34.43
N ALA A 521 -30.40 -24.38 -33.26
CA ALA A 521 -31.67 -25.12 -33.10
C ALA A 521 -32.74 -24.23 -32.44
N GLU A 522 -34.02 -24.50 -32.70
CA GLU A 522 -35.11 -23.88 -31.95
C GLU A 522 -35.10 -24.35 -30.48
N ASN A 523 -35.53 -23.49 -29.54
CA ASN A 523 -35.48 -23.80 -28.10
C ASN A 523 -36.20 -25.10 -27.71
N SER A 524 -37.20 -25.54 -28.48
CA SER A 524 -37.92 -26.80 -28.28
C SER A 524 -37.14 -28.04 -28.74
N GLU A 525 -36.24 -27.90 -29.71
CA GLU A 525 -35.47 -29.00 -30.31
C GLU A 525 -34.02 -29.05 -29.79
N ALA A 526 -33.56 -27.98 -29.15
CA ALA A 526 -32.21 -27.89 -28.63
C ALA A 526 -31.94 -28.94 -27.53
N GLU A 527 -32.94 -29.35 -26.74
CA GLU A 527 -32.77 -30.39 -25.70
C GLU A 527 -32.51 -31.75 -26.36
N GLU A 528 -33.35 -32.13 -27.33
CA GLU A 528 -33.19 -33.37 -28.09
C GLU A 528 -31.87 -33.39 -28.87
N THR A 529 -31.46 -32.24 -29.40
CA THR A 529 -30.21 -32.07 -30.13
C THR A 529 -29.01 -32.21 -29.20
N LEU A 530 -29.04 -31.61 -28.01
CA LEU A 530 -28.00 -31.75 -26.98
C LEU A 530 -27.86 -33.20 -26.51
N VAL A 531 -28.98 -33.89 -26.29
CA VAL A 531 -28.92 -35.31 -25.89
C VAL A 531 -28.39 -36.18 -27.02
N SER A 532 -28.72 -35.85 -28.27
CA SER A 532 -28.13 -36.51 -29.44
C SER A 532 -26.62 -36.28 -29.51
N PHE A 533 -26.14 -35.06 -29.25
CA PHE A 533 -24.71 -34.74 -29.15
C PHE A 533 -24.02 -35.55 -28.04
N MET A 534 -24.60 -35.61 -26.84
CA MET A 534 -24.06 -36.42 -25.72
C MET A 534 -23.95 -37.90 -26.08
N CYS A 535 -24.99 -38.45 -26.69
CA CYS A 535 -25.02 -39.85 -27.09
C CYS A 535 -23.93 -40.14 -28.13
N VAL A 536 -23.78 -39.27 -29.13
CA VAL A 536 -22.72 -39.40 -30.15
C VAL A 536 -21.34 -39.27 -29.54
N ALA A 537 -21.10 -38.28 -28.68
CA ALA A 537 -19.81 -38.08 -28.02
C ALA A 537 -19.40 -39.30 -27.18
N GLU A 538 -20.36 -39.94 -26.49
CA GLU A 538 -20.07 -41.17 -25.76
C GLU A 538 -19.87 -42.38 -26.67
N LEU A 539 -20.59 -42.49 -27.79
CA LEU A 539 -20.36 -43.52 -28.80
C LEU A 539 -18.96 -43.40 -29.42
N GLU A 540 -18.51 -42.18 -29.73
CA GLU A 540 -17.15 -41.92 -30.22
C GLU A 540 -16.09 -42.28 -29.18
N SER A 541 -16.33 -42.00 -27.89
CA SER A 541 -15.45 -42.41 -26.80
C SER A 541 -15.33 -43.94 -26.65
N LEU A 542 -16.33 -44.68 -27.13
CA LEU A 542 -16.33 -46.15 -27.19
C LEU A 542 -15.68 -46.69 -28.48
N GLY A 543 -15.17 -45.81 -29.35
CA GLY A 543 -14.55 -46.15 -30.62
C GLY A 543 -15.55 -46.41 -31.76
N LEU A 544 -16.81 -45.98 -31.61
CA LEU A 544 -17.85 -46.12 -32.63
C LEU A 544 -18.08 -44.79 -33.35
N PRO A 545 -17.71 -44.66 -34.64
CA PRO A 545 -17.87 -43.40 -35.38
C PRO A 545 -19.32 -43.21 -35.83
N PHE A 546 -20.14 -42.61 -34.97
CA PHE A 546 -21.50 -42.17 -35.32
C PHE A 546 -21.53 -40.65 -35.48
N THR A 547 -22.37 -40.15 -36.38
CA THR A 547 -22.67 -38.70 -36.45
C THR A 547 -24.07 -38.43 -35.92
N VAL A 548 -24.35 -37.21 -35.49
CA VAL A 548 -25.68 -36.78 -35.00
C VAL A 548 -26.79 -37.06 -36.02
N LYS A 549 -26.48 -36.90 -37.32
CA LYS A 549 -27.41 -37.23 -38.42
C LYS A 549 -27.64 -38.74 -38.59
N MET A 550 -26.61 -39.56 -38.37
CA MET A 550 -26.74 -41.02 -38.39
C MET A 550 -27.56 -41.53 -37.20
N LEU A 551 -27.44 -40.89 -36.03
CA LEU A 551 -28.24 -41.24 -34.85
C LEU A 551 -29.73 -40.92 -35.05
N GLY A 552 -30.05 -39.78 -35.68
CA GLY A 552 -31.43 -39.38 -35.97
C GLY A 552 -32.14 -40.30 -36.99
N ASN A 553 -31.40 -40.85 -37.95
CA ASN A 553 -31.96 -41.70 -39.01
C ASN A 553 -32.00 -43.20 -38.67
N ASN A 554 -31.21 -43.65 -37.70
CA ASN A 554 -31.15 -45.07 -37.32
C ASN A 554 -32.22 -45.42 -36.28
N SER A 555 -32.67 -46.68 -36.28
CA SER A 555 -33.53 -47.17 -35.21
C SER A 555 -32.72 -47.29 -33.91
N LYS A 556 -33.12 -46.49 -32.91
CA LYS A 556 -32.46 -46.43 -31.59
C LYS A 556 -32.40 -47.80 -30.91
N LEU A 557 -33.39 -48.65 -31.18
CA LEU A 557 -33.46 -50.05 -30.72
C LEU A 557 -32.35 -50.93 -31.31
N GLU A 558 -32.13 -50.92 -32.63
CA GLU A 558 -31.09 -51.74 -33.27
C GLU A 558 -29.70 -51.27 -32.89
N LEU A 559 -29.52 -49.97 -32.68
CA LEU A 559 -28.26 -49.41 -32.18
C LEU A 559 -27.94 -49.93 -30.78
N ILE A 560 -28.91 -49.92 -29.85
CA ILE A 560 -28.72 -50.45 -28.50
C ILE A 560 -28.43 -51.96 -28.54
N HIS A 561 -29.15 -52.73 -29.38
CA HIS A 561 -28.84 -54.15 -29.58
C HIS A 561 -27.41 -54.35 -30.09
N THR A 562 -26.97 -53.53 -31.06
CA THR A 562 -25.63 -53.64 -31.63
C THR A 562 -24.54 -53.30 -30.62
N ILE A 563 -24.74 -52.28 -29.79
CA ILE A 563 -23.79 -51.89 -28.73
C ILE A 563 -23.72 -52.97 -27.64
N LEU A 564 -24.88 -53.47 -27.18
CA LEU A 564 -24.94 -54.54 -26.18
C LEU A 564 -24.29 -55.84 -26.68
N SER A 565 -24.40 -56.12 -27.99
CA SER A 565 -23.81 -57.31 -28.61
C SER A 565 -22.30 -57.16 -28.87
N ARG A 566 -21.82 -55.98 -29.28
CA ARG A 566 -20.43 -55.75 -29.70
C ARG A 566 -19.50 -55.26 -28.59
N HIS A 567 -20.00 -54.45 -27.65
CA HIS A 567 -19.22 -53.85 -26.57
C HIS A 567 -19.63 -54.38 -25.19
N PHE A 568 -20.08 -55.64 -25.16
CA PHE A 568 -20.58 -56.33 -23.97
C PHE A 568 -19.63 -56.26 -22.76
N SER A 569 -18.31 -56.28 -22.97
CA SER A 569 -17.31 -56.23 -21.90
C SER A 569 -17.14 -54.84 -21.27
N ASN A 570 -17.60 -53.76 -21.91
CA ASN A 570 -17.40 -52.39 -21.45
C ASN A 570 -18.58 -51.88 -20.60
N LEU A 571 -18.31 -51.50 -19.35
CA LEU A 571 -19.32 -50.95 -18.43
C LEU A 571 -19.86 -49.58 -18.88
N LYS A 572 -19.02 -48.74 -19.51
CA LYS A 572 -19.44 -47.43 -20.02
C LYS A 572 -20.48 -47.58 -21.14
N ALA A 573 -20.34 -48.60 -21.98
CA ALA A 573 -21.31 -48.93 -23.03
C ALA A 573 -22.67 -49.38 -22.46
N LEU A 574 -22.66 -50.16 -21.38
CA LEU A 574 -23.88 -50.58 -20.67
C LEU A 574 -24.61 -49.41 -20.00
N ILE A 575 -23.88 -48.49 -19.36
CA ILE A 575 -24.44 -47.27 -18.76
C ILE A 575 -25.03 -46.35 -19.84
N LEU A 576 -24.33 -46.18 -20.97
CA LEU A 576 -24.83 -45.44 -22.13
C LEU A 576 -26.13 -46.05 -22.66
N CYS A 577 -26.21 -47.38 -22.80
CA CYS A 577 -27.43 -48.06 -23.25
C CYS A 577 -28.61 -47.81 -22.31
N ILE A 578 -28.40 -47.86 -20.99
CA ILE A 578 -29.44 -47.50 -20.00
C ILE A 578 -29.89 -46.05 -20.19
N ARG A 579 -28.94 -45.12 -20.34
CA ARG A 579 -29.27 -43.70 -20.50
C ARG A 579 -30.03 -43.44 -21.79
N MET A 580 -29.64 -44.08 -22.89
CA MET A 580 -30.40 -44.05 -24.15
C MET A 580 -31.79 -44.67 -23.99
N CYS A 581 -31.95 -45.75 -23.24
CA CYS A 581 -33.27 -46.33 -22.98
C CYS A 581 -34.17 -45.38 -22.19
N LEU A 582 -33.62 -44.70 -21.19
CA LEU A 582 -34.33 -43.70 -20.38
C LEU A 582 -34.77 -42.50 -21.22
N GLU A 583 -33.85 -41.93 -21.98
CA GLU A 583 -34.11 -40.71 -22.75
C GLU A 583 -35.13 -40.96 -23.87
N TYR A 584 -34.91 -42.02 -24.65
CA TYR A 584 -35.76 -42.33 -25.80
C TYR A 584 -36.99 -43.17 -25.42
N SER A 585 -37.25 -43.34 -24.12
CA SER A 585 -38.39 -44.11 -23.59
C SER A 585 -38.52 -45.51 -24.21
N ILE A 586 -37.39 -46.22 -24.31
CA ILE A 586 -37.32 -47.59 -24.81
C ILE A 586 -37.54 -48.55 -23.65
N TRP A 587 -38.66 -49.29 -23.69
CA TRP A 587 -39.08 -50.24 -22.65
C TRP A 587 -39.22 -51.66 -23.19
N ASP A 588 -38.41 -52.03 -24.17
CA ASP A 588 -38.45 -53.35 -24.79
C ASP A 588 -37.96 -54.45 -23.83
N TYR A 589 -38.71 -55.54 -23.76
CA TYR A 589 -38.42 -56.71 -22.93
C TYR A 589 -37.01 -57.27 -23.21
N SER A 590 -36.65 -57.42 -24.49
CA SER A 590 -35.41 -58.08 -24.92
C SER A 590 -34.16 -57.26 -24.57
N VAL A 591 -34.24 -55.94 -24.67
CA VAL A 591 -33.15 -55.02 -24.33
C VAL A 591 -32.92 -54.96 -22.82
N TRP A 592 -34.00 -54.79 -22.05
CA TRP A 592 -33.89 -54.68 -20.59
C TRP A 592 -33.55 -56.01 -19.93
N GLU A 593 -34.01 -57.14 -20.46
CA GLU A 593 -33.59 -58.46 -19.99
C GLU A 593 -32.07 -58.67 -20.16
N LEU A 594 -31.52 -58.31 -21.32
CA LEU A 594 -30.08 -58.37 -21.57
C LEU A 594 -29.31 -57.44 -20.62
N ILE A 595 -29.72 -56.17 -20.50
CA ILE A 595 -29.11 -55.21 -19.58
C ILE A 595 -29.10 -55.76 -18.14
N LEU A 596 -30.24 -56.23 -17.63
CA LEU A 596 -30.35 -56.72 -16.25
C LEU A 596 -29.54 -57.98 -16.01
N LYS A 597 -29.56 -58.92 -16.96
CA LYS A 597 -28.71 -60.11 -16.94
C LYS A 597 -27.24 -59.71 -16.81
N TYR A 598 -26.80 -58.73 -17.59
CA TYR A 598 -25.40 -58.30 -17.60
C TYR A 598 -24.96 -57.51 -16.36
N PHE A 599 -25.83 -56.67 -15.80
CA PHE A 599 -25.55 -56.04 -14.50
C PHE A 599 -25.49 -57.07 -13.37
N SER A 600 -26.31 -58.13 -13.44
CA SER A 600 -26.27 -59.22 -12.47
C SER A 600 -24.98 -60.06 -12.56
N GLU A 601 -24.46 -60.29 -13.77
CA GLU A 601 -23.22 -61.04 -14.03
C GLU A 601 -21.95 -60.26 -13.62
N LYS A 602 -21.92 -58.94 -13.84
CA LYS A 602 -20.72 -58.10 -13.56
C LYS A 602 -20.67 -57.47 -12.17
N SER A 603 -21.66 -57.72 -11.31
CA SER A 603 -21.70 -57.19 -9.93
C SER A 603 -21.58 -55.66 -9.82
N VAL A 604 -22.05 -54.90 -10.82
CA VAL A 604 -21.99 -53.42 -10.80
C VAL A 604 -23.21 -52.86 -10.05
N THR A 605 -23.14 -53.01 -8.74
CA THR A 605 -24.30 -52.90 -7.86
C THR A 605 -24.69 -51.45 -7.54
N LYS A 606 -23.73 -50.52 -7.53
CA LYS A 606 -23.98 -49.07 -7.30
C LYS A 606 -24.79 -48.42 -8.41
N SER A 607 -24.48 -48.71 -9.67
CA SER A 607 -25.24 -48.21 -10.83
C SER A 607 -26.64 -48.83 -10.89
N LEU A 608 -26.74 -50.13 -10.60
CA LEU A 608 -28.02 -50.85 -10.53
C LEU A 608 -28.92 -50.30 -9.40
N GLN A 609 -28.34 -49.95 -8.25
CA GLN A 609 -29.03 -49.30 -7.11
C GLN A 609 -29.59 -47.92 -7.46
N ALA A 610 -28.98 -47.18 -8.38
CA ALA A 610 -29.48 -45.87 -8.82
C ALA A 610 -30.60 -46.02 -9.86
N VAL A 611 -30.39 -46.90 -10.85
CA VAL A 611 -31.28 -47.01 -12.02
C VAL A 611 -32.55 -47.80 -11.68
N LEU A 612 -32.43 -49.02 -11.13
CA LEU A 612 -33.54 -49.97 -11.02
C LEU A 612 -34.73 -49.44 -10.20
N PRO A 613 -34.52 -48.78 -9.04
CA PRO A 613 -35.63 -48.22 -8.26
C PRO A 613 -36.35 -47.05 -8.95
N SER A 614 -35.73 -46.39 -9.93
CA SER A 614 -36.33 -45.28 -10.68
C SER A 614 -37.17 -45.74 -11.88
N VAL A 615 -36.84 -46.90 -12.46
CA VAL A 615 -37.49 -47.43 -13.68
C VAL A 615 -38.51 -48.54 -13.44
N GLN A 616 -38.54 -49.12 -12.24
CA GLN A 616 -39.35 -50.28 -11.89
C GLN A 616 -40.84 -50.20 -12.27
N GLY A 617 -41.44 -48.99 -12.22
CA GLY A 617 -42.86 -48.78 -12.56
C GLY A 617 -43.16 -48.86 -14.06
N LYS A 618 -42.15 -48.66 -14.92
CA LYS A 618 -42.28 -48.78 -16.38
C LYS A 618 -41.92 -50.18 -16.88
N LEU A 619 -41.24 -50.98 -16.06
CA LEU A 619 -40.80 -52.35 -16.35
C LEU A 619 -41.75 -53.44 -15.81
N MET A 620 -43.06 -53.15 -15.71
CA MET A 620 -44.05 -54.11 -15.15
C MET A 620 -44.04 -55.47 -15.86
N HIS A 621 -43.75 -55.47 -17.17
CA HIS A 621 -43.66 -56.67 -17.99
C HIS A 621 -42.48 -57.59 -17.63
N LEU A 622 -41.49 -57.11 -16.87
CA LEU A 622 -40.31 -57.88 -16.43
C LEU A 622 -40.41 -58.38 -14.98
N TRP A 623 -41.46 -58.03 -14.22
CA TRP A 623 -41.55 -58.40 -12.80
C TRP A 623 -41.54 -59.91 -12.54
N HIS A 624 -41.95 -60.70 -13.53
CA HIS A 624 -41.96 -62.15 -13.46
C HIS A 624 -40.71 -62.80 -14.10
N SER A 625 -39.79 -62.01 -14.66
CA SER A 625 -38.56 -62.53 -15.25
C SER A 625 -37.52 -62.86 -14.17
N GLU A 626 -36.85 -64.01 -14.34
CA GLU A 626 -35.79 -64.47 -13.42
C GLU A 626 -34.61 -63.51 -13.36
N THR A 627 -34.30 -62.81 -14.46
CA THR A 627 -33.20 -61.83 -14.55
C THR A 627 -33.51 -60.55 -13.78
N PHE A 628 -34.78 -60.15 -13.73
CA PHE A 628 -35.23 -59.00 -12.95
C PHE A 628 -35.20 -59.31 -11.45
N ILE A 629 -35.62 -60.51 -11.07
CA ILE A 629 -35.55 -61.01 -9.69
C ILE A 629 -34.10 -61.15 -9.23
N SER A 630 -33.20 -61.66 -10.07
CA SER A 630 -31.78 -61.79 -9.75
C SER A 630 -31.08 -60.43 -9.61
N ALA A 631 -31.44 -59.44 -10.44
CA ALA A 631 -30.93 -58.08 -10.33
C ALA A 631 -31.31 -57.44 -8.98
N TRP A 632 -32.57 -57.54 -8.56
CA TRP A 632 -33.00 -57.05 -7.23
C TRP A 632 -32.32 -57.79 -6.07
N LYS A 633 -32.11 -59.11 -6.18
CA LYS A 633 -31.33 -59.88 -5.20
C LYS A 633 -29.88 -59.37 -5.11
N SER A 634 -29.26 -59.07 -6.25
CA SER A 634 -27.90 -58.50 -6.32
C SER A 634 -27.80 -57.11 -5.67
N ILE A 635 -28.82 -56.25 -5.85
CA ILE A 635 -28.91 -54.97 -5.12
C ILE A 635 -28.90 -55.18 -3.61
N LEU A 636 -29.79 -56.05 -3.11
CA LEU A 636 -29.95 -56.29 -1.67
C LEU A 636 -28.68 -56.89 -1.07
N GLN A 637 -28.08 -57.88 -1.74
CA GLN A 637 -26.83 -58.50 -1.32
C GLN A 637 -25.66 -57.51 -1.33
N SER A 638 -25.61 -56.57 -2.28
CA SER A 638 -24.57 -55.54 -2.29
C SER A 638 -24.67 -54.58 -1.12
N ILE A 639 -25.88 -54.17 -0.71
CA ILE A 639 -26.04 -53.25 0.42
C ILE A 639 -25.61 -53.97 1.72
N LEU A 640 -25.80 -55.28 1.78
CA LEU A 640 -25.38 -56.12 2.92
C LEU A 640 -23.87 -56.33 2.96
N LYS A 641 -23.20 -56.48 1.81
CA LYS A 641 -21.75 -56.73 1.69
C LYS A 641 -20.87 -55.47 1.75
N ASP A 642 -21.45 -54.26 1.71
CA ASP A 642 -20.68 -53.01 1.68
C ASP A 642 -20.11 -52.65 3.07
N GLU A 643 -18.87 -53.03 3.37
CA GLU A 643 -18.23 -52.82 4.69
C GLU A 643 -18.10 -51.33 5.09
N ASN A 644 -18.10 -50.41 4.12
CA ASN A 644 -17.81 -48.98 4.35
C ASN A 644 -19.00 -48.15 4.86
N VAL A 645 -20.22 -48.71 4.89
CA VAL A 645 -21.43 -47.98 5.28
C VAL A 645 -21.80 -48.31 6.73
N ALA A 646 -22.03 -47.27 7.55
CA ALA A 646 -22.49 -47.45 8.92
C ALA A 646 -23.77 -48.29 8.98
N PRO A 647 -23.95 -49.16 9.99
CA PRO A 647 -25.09 -50.09 10.07
C PRO A 647 -26.45 -49.37 10.03
N LYS A 648 -26.53 -48.13 10.56
CA LYS A 648 -27.72 -47.28 10.47
C LYS A 648 -28.11 -46.96 9.03
N ASP A 649 -27.15 -46.53 8.22
CA ASP A 649 -27.38 -46.17 6.82
C ASP A 649 -27.60 -47.41 5.95
N LYS A 650 -26.99 -48.55 6.30
CA LYS A 650 -27.29 -49.86 5.69
C LYS A 650 -28.76 -50.24 5.88
N ILE A 651 -29.28 -50.16 7.11
CA ILE A 651 -30.69 -50.48 7.42
C ILE A 651 -31.65 -49.52 6.70
N LEU A 652 -31.32 -48.23 6.62
CA LEU A 652 -32.13 -47.25 5.91
C LEU A 652 -32.13 -47.49 4.38
N LYS A 653 -30.97 -47.83 3.79
CA LYS A 653 -30.87 -48.17 2.37
C LYS A 653 -31.59 -49.48 2.04
N LEU A 654 -31.45 -50.50 2.87
CA LEU A 654 -32.15 -51.79 2.74
C LEU A 654 -33.66 -51.63 2.81
N SER A 655 -34.16 -50.91 3.81
CA SER A 655 -35.60 -50.68 3.97
C SER A 655 -36.19 -49.90 2.80
N LYS A 656 -35.47 -48.90 2.27
CA LYS A 656 -35.88 -48.17 1.04
C LYS A 656 -35.87 -49.07 -0.20
N ALA A 657 -34.86 -49.91 -0.37
CA ALA A 657 -34.77 -50.84 -1.50
C ALA A 657 -35.89 -51.88 -1.47
N LEU A 658 -36.19 -52.44 -0.29
CA LEU A 658 -37.29 -53.40 -0.08
C LEU A 658 -38.67 -52.82 -0.33
N LEU A 659 -38.91 -51.57 0.08
CA LEU A 659 -40.17 -50.87 -0.21
C LEU A 659 -40.39 -50.60 -1.69
N ARG A 660 -39.31 -50.45 -2.45
CA ARG A 660 -39.37 -50.15 -3.88
C ARG A 660 -39.45 -51.42 -4.72
N CYS A 661 -38.80 -52.51 -4.30
CA CYS A 661 -38.79 -53.78 -5.01
C CYS A 661 -40.22 -54.30 -5.30
N PRO A 662 -40.63 -54.45 -6.58
CA PRO A 662 -41.97 -54.94 -6.92
C PRO A 662 -42.08 -56.47 -6.84
N CYS A 663 -40.96 -57.19 -6.77
CA CYS A 663 -40.90 -58.66 -6.75
C CYS A 663 -40.76 -59.25 -5.34
N THR A 664 -41.40 -58.64 -4.34
CA THR A 664 -41.33 -59.09 -2.94
C THR A 664 -41.74 -60.56 -2.81
N SER A 665 -42.80 -61.00 -3.50
CA SER A 665 -43.28 -62.39 -3.47
C SER A 665 -42.28 -63.46 -3.93
N ALA A 666 -41.25 -63.10 -4.71
CA ALA A 666 -40.26 -64.03 -5.26
C ALA A 666 -38.92 -64.04 -4.49
N ILE A 667 -38.80 -63.21 -3.44
CA ILE A 667 -37.63 -63.14 -2.57
C ILE A 667 -37.95 -63.89 -1.28
N ASP A 668 -37.18 -64.93 -0.98
CA ASP A 668 -37.36 -65.72 0.25
C ASP A 668 -37.02 -64.85 1.48
N PRO A 669 -38.02 -64.50 2.32
CA PRO A 669 -37.82 -63.61 3.45
C PRO A 669 -36.98 -64.25 4.55
N GLU A 670 -36.92 -65.58 4.65
CA GLU A 670 -36.14 -66.27 5.69
C GLU A 670 -34.65 -66.30 5.35
N ILE A 671 -34.30 -66.41 4.06
CA ILE A 671 -32.92 -66.35 3.58
C ILE A 671 -32.38 -64.92 3.72
N LEU A 672 -33.17 -63.93 3.29
CA LEU A 672 -32.79 -62.52 3.40
C LEU A 672 -32.64 -62.08 4.87
N TRP A 673 -33.53 -62.55 5.76
CA TRP A 673 -33.42 -62.28 7.20
C TRP A 673 -32.16 -62.90 7.83
N ARG A 674 -31.77 -64.11 7.41
CA ARG A 674 -30.51 -64.74 7.82
C ARG A 674 -29.28 -63.94 7.38
N GLU A 675 -29.26 -63.46 6.13
CA GLU A 675 -28.17 -62.63 5.61
C GLU A 675 -28.09 -61.28 6.33
N ILE A 676 -29.23 -60.63 6.59
CA ILE A 676 -29.33 -59.40 7.40
C ILE A 676 -28.80 -59.63 8.82
N LYS A 677 -29.19 -60.74 9.46
CA LYS A 677 -28.75 -61.09 10.80
C LYS A 677 -27.24 -61.30 10.85
N ASN A 678 -26.67 -62.00 9.87
CA ASN A 678 -25.23 -62.23 9.78
C ASN A 678 -24.44 -60.93 9.54
N ALA A 679 -24.94 -60.02 8.70
CA ALA A 679 -24.29 -58.74 8.41
C ALA A 679 -24.41 -57.72 9.57
N LEU A 680 -25.40 -57.87 10.45
CA LEU A 680 -25.60 -56.99 11.63
C LEU A 680 -25.08 -57.60 12.95
N SER A 681 -24.75 -58.90 12.98
CA SER A 681 -24.32 -59.60 14.20
C SER A 681 -22.92 -59.24 14.69
N GLU A 682 -22.10 -58.55 13.89
CA GLU A 682 -20.76 -58.10 14.31
C GLU A 682 -20.81 -56.94 15.32
N GLU A 683 -21.91 -56.19 15.41
CA GLU A 683 -22.07 -55.07 16.34
C GLU A 683 -23.37 -55.18 17.18
N LYS A 684 -23.32 -56.01 18.23
CA LYS A 684 -24.19 -56.09 19.43
C LYS A 684 -25.72 -56.33 19.27
N ASN A 685 -26.16 -57.44 19.89
CA ASN A 685 -27.51 -57.80 20.36
C ASN A 685 -28.72 -57.31 19.53
N VAL A 686 -28.93 -57.96 18.38
CA VAL A 686 -30.27 -58.02 17.77
C VAL A 686 -31.05 -59.14 18.46
N ASP A 687 -31.87 -58.79 19.46
CA ASP A 687 -32.72 -59.75 20.17
C ASP A 687 -33.68 -60.45 19.20
N SER A 688 -33.53 -61.77 19.13
CA SER A 688 -34.25 -62.68 18.26
C SER A 688 -35.50 -63.22 18.95
N SER A 689 -36.70 -62.80 18.54
CA SER A 689 -37.92 -63.52 18.93
C SER A 689 -39.16 -63.31 18.06
N LYS A 690 -39.03 -62.75 16.84
CA LYS A 690 -40.16 -62.74 15.88
C LYS A 690 -39.77 -63.50 14.61
N PRO A 691 -40.47 -64.60 14.28
CA PRO A 691 -40.26 -65.27 13.01
C PRO A 691 -40.72 -64.34 11.89
N VAL A 692 -39.85 -64.15 10.91
CA VAL A 692 -40.16 -63.40 9.71
C VAL A 692 -40.76 -64.40 8.72
N HIS A 693 -42.08 -64.38 8.57
CA HIS A 693 -42.80 -65.27 7.64
C HIS A 693 -43.14 -64.58 6.32
N ASP A 694 -43.06 -63.25 6.27
CA ASP A 694 -43.34 -62.44 5.08
C ASP A 694 -42.50 -61.15 5.07
N ILE A 695 -42.44 -60.46 3.94
CA ILE A 695 -41.65 -59.22 3.80
C ILE A 695 -42.21 -58.07 4.64
N SER A 696 -43.51 -58.10 4.93
CA SER A 696 -44.17 -57.14 5.84
C SER A 696 -43.64 -57.26 7.27
N SER A 697 -43.47 -58.49 7.77
CA SER A 697 -42.86 -58.76 9.08
C SER A 697 -41.36 -58.44 9.08
N LEU A 698 -40.63 -58.72 7.99
CA LEU A 698 -39.23 -58.30 7.82
C LEU A 698 -39.08 -56.77 7.93
N PHE A 699 -39.95 -56.02 7.26
CA PHE A 699 -39.93 -54.55 7.26
C PHE A 699 -40.25 -53.97 8.64
N LEU A 700 -41.23 -54.55 9.35
CA LEU A 700 -41.56 -54.20 10.74
C LEU A 700 -40.38 -54.42 11.69
N VAL A 701 -39.63 -55.52 11.50
CA VAL A 701 -38.43 -55.82 12.29
C VAL A 701 -37.30 -54.83 11.97
N LEU A 702 -37.02 -54.54 10.68
CA LEU A 702 -36.03 -53.52 10.28
C LEU A 702 -36.39 -52.12 10.81
N LYS A 703 -37.67 -51.75 10.80
CA LYS A 703 -38.17 -50.49 11.38
C LYS A 703 -37.96 -50.42 12.89
N ASN A 704 -38.21 -51.52 13.62
CA ASN A 704 -37.97 -51.57 15.06
C ASN A 704 -36.47 -51.54 15.41
N ILE A 705 -35.62 -52.21 14.63
CA ILE A 705 -34.16 -52.14 14.78
C ILE A 705 -33.68 -50.71 14.53
N SER A 706 -34.17 -50.03 13.48
CA SER A 706 -33.82 -48.63 13.23
C SER A 706 -34.19 -47.73 14.41
N LYS A 707 -35.39 -47.88 14.99
CA LYS A 707 -35.84 -47.09 16.16
C LYS A 707 -34.96 -47.28 17.39
N ASN A 708 -34.42 -48.49 17.60
CA ASN A 708 -33.51 -48.77 18.72
C ASN A 708 -32.11 -48.19 18.50
N TYR A 709 -31.68 -48.04 17.24
CA TYR A 709 -30.41 -47.40 16.88
C TYR A 709 -30.47 -45.86 16.84
N PHE A 710 -31.66 -45.24 16.73
CA PHE A 710 -31.87 -43.78 16.71
C PHE A 710 -32.10 -43.14 18.10
N LYS A 711 -32.06 -43.93 19.18
CA LYS A 711 -31.83 -43.43 20.55
C LYS A 711 -30.34 -43.50 20.85
#